data_AF-A0A6I5CT29-F1
#
_entry.id   AF-A0A6I5CT29-F1
#
_cell.length_a   1.000
_cell.length_b   1.000
_cell.length_c   1.000
_cell.angle_alpha   90.00
_cell.angle_beta   90.00
_cell.angle_gamma   90.00
#
_symmetry.space_group_name_H-M   'P 1'
#
loop_
_entity.id
_entity.type
_entity.pdbx_description
1 polymer ?
#
loop_
_entity_poly.entity_id
_entity_poly.type
_entity_poly.pdbx_seq_one_letter_code
_entity_poly.pdbx_strand_id
1 'polypeptide(L)'
;MVRSGCVECGATAENPVIAGWLTTAGAFTPGALPADAGPCDAGCAETVCRQRCDDTDGDGAPDATYSELWCIRLDGSAQLILTYKDDPATPYTPVSPVDCTYGCAETETLTLCDNNGPFLRRYTWLDGVASHQDYALDGMTAHIVVGPVRSCAGQSQGGGTPCAQPTAPAATLGLCLADGTPIAAVVTRDCDGTTTQDGWINLTTGAFTAGPPPAGTMACGETRSVQVSGTFCDVDANGNVLGLVLVEYVYDDAGAIASVRLVNATTGQTYTPQGEVTTCPAGVEQPTRDLVQLCDTTPGGVVVPFLRDYLRSESGQITGHSDYALDGTTPYTPTGTVGQCMPPAEEPAGPVERDTEVVPLCDVAANGDATPFLRRLLFPAGGGAPTVTDTLLDGTTPYTPTGTVGQCTPPEPSAEPVERDTEVVQLCDVAANGDSTPFLRRLLFPAGGGAPTVTDTLLDGTTPYTPTGTVGQCAPPAEEPAGPVERDTEVVPLCDVAANGDSTPFLRRLLFPAGGGAPAVTDTLLDGTTPYTPTGTVGQCTAVTEQPAPEARVDIETDTLCLVDDATGEVVGRVLVERVYDDQTGQRTTQRTVDPVTGTPVTVPAGVHLAVCTDPCDGRTTPAATLGLCLADGTPIAVVVTRACDGTTTQDGWINLATGAYSVGAPPAGAVACGESRSITTTGTFCDVLPDGTVAGLVLVEYHYAADGSVESVRLVNATSGATYVPQGEVTTCPTGEAPPERDIVQLCDTAANGTVTPFVRDYARSESGQITGHTDYRLDGTPYTPAGTVGRCQEPTPEGRDVEITPMCVVDNATGTVVQRVLAEVTYDSVTGARLGVAYVDPTTWGPVALPGGTHLAACPDEEPEPTPAVDVLQLCDVPASGTPVPFLRHVVYLPGSTSPVIVDTTLDGTTPYVPAGTVGVCQPQAQPCRDSSALLVCDLPTDGTPHPALTDTSPAPYYPYGTGSPVAGAQTLWNGGTLNLPAGTSPVSGTPGRVNTMAAKISAPRPVCDTGTARVTVSVDVRQLGPDNGCAVTGAFQLWNGTTAVATVLPPNATAAGWSGTLTVEADVPAAAVAAGSVAVSLVLDAYDDNPGACAPSPRRTGWGLSDLTASVVYDQTGCERQVLASVLSSCETGQVESVTYYTLAGAPYTPTGKVGQCSPATSGPAAEPCGDTEVAQLCDLTYSPQAPIPTPARDFALTGNVVAANNGTTLWF
;
A
#
# COMPACT_ATOMS: atom_id res chain seq x y z
N MET A 1 -16.45 20.55 -20.58
CA MET A 1 -14.99 20.79 -20.48
C MET A 1 -14.74 22.01 -19.62
N VAL A 2 -13.86 21.88 -18.62
CA VAL A 2 -13.52 22.94 -17.66
C VAL A 2 -12.06 23.33 -17.84
N ARG A 3 -11.77 24.62 -17.76
CA ARG A 3 -10.42 25.19 -17.74
C ARG A 3 -10.18 25.78 -16.36
N SER A 4 -9.13 25.32 -15.69
CA SER A 4 -8.62 25.97 -14.47
C SER A 4 -7.53 26.98 -14.86
N GLY A 5 -7.60 28.19 -14.34
CA GLY A 5 -6.52 29.17 -14.42
C GLY A 5 -5.63 29.05 -13.19
N CYS A 6 -4.30 29.04 -13.36
CA CYS A 6 -3.39 29.16 -12.24
C CYS A 6 -3.25 30.65 -11.84
N VAL A 7 -3.43 30.95 -10.56
CA VAL A 7 -3.06 32.24 -9.95
C VAL A 7 -1.71 32.10 -9.23
N GLU A 8 -1.05 33.23 -8.96
CA GLU A 8 0.26 33.27 -8.28
C GLU A 8 0.24 32.61 -6.89
N CYS A 9 1.38 32.06 -6.46
CA CYS A 9 1.53 31.40 -5.16
C CYS A 9 1.17 32.34 -4.00
N GLY A 10 0.13 31.96 -3.25
CA GLY A 10 -0.41 32.71 -2.12
C GLY A 10 -1.82 33.27 -2.34
N ALA A 11 -2.33 33.24 -3.58
CA ALA A 11 -3.73 33.54 -3.87
C ALA A 11 -4.58 32.26 -3.88
N THR A 12 -5.83 32.37 -3.44
CA THR A 12 -6.83 31.29 -3.54
C THR A 12 -7.06 30.95 -5.01
N ALA A 13 -6.95 29.68 -5.39
CA ALA A 13 -7.19 29.22 -6.76
C ALA A 13 -8.56 29.71 -7.25
N GLU A 14 -8.61 30.28 -8.45
CA GLU A 14 -9.89 30.63 -9.07
C GLU A 14 -10.67 29.35 -9.38
N ASN A 15 -11.98 29.39 -9.13
CA ASN A 15 -12.86 28.28 -9.47
C ASN A 15 -12.72 27.94 -10.97
N PRO A 16 -12.60 26.66 -11.34
CA PRO A 16 -12.49 26.28 -12.74
C PRO A 16 -13.70 26.81 -13.52
N VAL A 17 -13.44 27.49 -14.64
CA VAL A 17 -14.46 28.05 -15.51
C VAL A 17 -14.76 27.08 -16.65
N ILE A 18 -16.04 26.90 -16.96
CA ILE A 18 -16.47 26.05 -18.06
C ILE A 18 -15.97 26.67 -19.38
N ALA A 19 -15.05 25.98 -20.05
CA ALA A 19 -14.50 26.42 -21.33
C ALA A 19 -15.46 26.12 -22.50
N GLY A 20 -16.29 25.09 -22.34
CA GLY A 20 -17.26 24.66 -23.34
C GLY A 20 -17.85 23.30 -23.01
N TRP A 21 -18.72 22.79 -23.87
CA TRP A 21 -19.39 21.51 -23.69
C TRP A 21 -19.47 20.72 -24.98
N LEU A 22 -19.58 19.40 -24.85
CA LEU A 22 -19.67 18.46 -25.96
C LEU A 22 -21.10 17.98 -26.07
N THR A 23 -21.65 17.93 -27.28
CA THR A 23 -22.90 17.20 -27.56
C THR A 23 -22.64 15.69 -27.53
N THR A 24 -23.70 14.88 -27.45
CA THR A 24 -23.61 13.41 -27.61
C THR A 24 -23.06 12.98 -28.97
N ALA A 25 -22.99 13.89 -29.95
CA ALA A 25 -22.35 13.68 -31.24
C ALA A 25 -20.86 14.11 -31.27
N GLY A 26 -20.26 14.48 -30.12
CA GLY A 26 -18.85 14.85 -30.01
C GLY A 26 -18.51 16.28 -30.49
N ALA A 27 -19.51 17.09 -30.86
CA ALA A 27 -19.26 18.48 -31.29
C ALA A 27 -19.03 19.40 -30.08
N PHE A 28 -17.87 20.07 -30.04
CA PHE A 28 -17.50 21.03 -29.00
C PHE A 28 -18.12 22.41 -29.24
N THR A 29 -18.75 22.97 -28.22
CA THR A 29 -19.33 24.33 -28.21
C THR A 29 -18.71 25.14 -27.08
N PRO A 30 -17.99 26.25 -27.36
CA PRO A 30 -17.43 27.12 -26.32
C PRO A 30 -18.52 27.83 -25.50
N GLY A 31 -18.31 27.98 -24.19
CA GLY A 31 -19.21 28.70 -23.29
C GLY A 31 -19.95 27.84 -22.25
N ALA A 32 -20.81 28.48 -21.45
CA ALA A 32 -21.55 27.81 -20.37
C ALA A 32 -22.52 26.74 -20.91
N LEU A 33 -22.74 25.69 -20.11
CA LEU A 33 -23.74 24.66 -20.41
C LEU A 33 -25.13 25.32 -20.57
N PRO A 34 -25.92 24.96 -21.61
CA PRO A 34 -27.33 25.33 -21.67
C PRO A 34 -28.05 24.82 -20.42
N ALA A 35 -28.95 25.62 -19.84
CA ALA A 35 -29.64 25.28 -18.59
C ALA A 35 -30.54 24.03 -18.69
N ASP A 36 -30.80 23.55 -19.90
CA ASP A 36 -31.55 22.35 -20.24
C ASP A 36 -30.67 21.11 -20.53
N ALA A 37 -29.35 21.22 -20.41
CA ALA A 37 -28.47 20.05 -20.40
C ALA A 37 -28.65 19.29 -19.08
N GLY A 38 -29.45 18.21 -19.12
CA GLY A 38 -29.71 17.34 -17.97
C GLY A 38 -28.44 16.69 -17.39
N PRO A 39 -28.52 16.09 -16.18
CA PRO A 39 -27.38 15.43 -15.55
C PRO A 39 -26.84 14.34 -16.48
N CYS A 40 -25.53 14.31 -16.69
CA CYS A 40 -24.88 13.29 -17.51
C CYS A 40 -25.21 11.90 -16.96
N ASP A 41 -25.79 11.03 -17.78
CA ASP A 41 -25.78 9.59 -17.49
C ASP A 41 -24.32 9.15 -17.30
N ALA A 42 -24.05 8.43 -16.21
CA ALA A 42 -22.73 8.04 -15.72
C ALA A 42 -22.03 6.98 -16.60
N GLY A 43 -22.04 7.16 -17.92
CA GLY A 43 -21.50 6.20 -18.87
C GLY A 43 -19.98 6.21 -18.96
N CYS A 44 -19.31 7.31 -18.60
CA CYS A 44 -17.85 7.42 -18.68
C CYS A 44 -17.24 7.54 -17.27
N ALA A 45 -16.56 6.49 -16.83
CA ALA A 45 -15.81 6.49 -15.59
C ALA A 45 -14.49 7.27 -15.73
N GLU A 46 -13.83 7.12 -16.87
CA GLU A 46 -12.50 7.71 -17.13
C GLU A 46 -12.29 7.96 -18.62
N THR A 47 -11.39 8.88 -18.98
CA THR A 47 -10.96 9.09 -20.38
C THR A 47 -9.48 8.87 -20.55
N VAL A 48 -9.09 8.07 -21.54
CA VAL A 48 -7.69 7.77 -21.88
C VAL A 48 -7.38 8.33 -23.27
N CYS A 49 -6.22 8.98 -23.41
CA CYS A 49 -5.73 9.45 -24.71
C CYS A 49 -4.65 8.49 -25.24
N ARG A 50 -4.79 8.01 -26.47
CA ARG A 50 -3.81 7.14 -27.14
C ARG A 50 -3.34 7.76 -28.44
N GLN A 51 -2.04 7.97 -28.62
CA GLN A 51 -1.49 8.45 -29.88
C GLN A 51 -1.30 7.28 -30.87
N ARG A 52 -1.67 7.52 -32.13
CA ARG A 52 -1.59 6.58 -33.26
C ARG A 52 -0.98 7.30 -34.46
N CYS A 53 -0.59 6.50 -35.45
CA CYS A 53 -0.14 7.00 -36.73
C CYS A 53 -1.11 6.57 -37.82
N ASP A 54 -1.16 7.36 -38.87
CA ASP A 54 -2.00 7.18 -40.05
C ASP A 54 -1.09 7.20 -41.27
N ASP A 55 -1.32 6.25 -42.17
CA ASP A 55 -0.68 6.15 -43.48
C ASP A 55 -1.66 6.73 -44.51
N THR A 56 -1.62 8.05 -44.66
CA THR A 56 -2.62 8.79 -45.44
C THR A 56 -2.50 8.54 -46.95
N ASP A 57 -1.37 8.01 -47.43
CA ASP A 57 -1.15 7.69 -48.83
C ASP A 57 -1.18 6.19 -49.17
N GLY A 58 -1.23 5.31 -48.17
CA GLY A 58 -1.41 3.86 -48.30
C GLY A 58 -0.15 3.11 -48.70
N ASP A 59 1.04 3.69 -48.47
CA ASP A 59 2.32 3.09 -48.84
C ASP A 59 2.90 2.11 -47.79
N GLY A 60 2.24 2.01 -46.64
CA GLY A 60 2.61 1.18 -45.50
C GLY A 60 3.52 1.89 -44.48
N ALA A 61 3.85 3.16 -44.68
CA ALA A 61 4.61 3.98 -43.75
C ALA A 61 3.71 5.07 -43.10
N PRO A 62 3.88 5.35 -41.79
CA PRO A 62 3.14 6.42 -41.14
C PRO A 62 3.58 7.80 -41.65
N ASP A 63 2.64 8.64 -42.09
CA ASP A 63 2.91 10.00 -42.59
C ASP A 63 2.10 11.10 -41.86
N ALA A 64 1.13 10.72 -41.01
CA ALA A 64 0.43 11.62 -40.10
C ALA A 64 0.27 11.00 -38.69
N THR A 65 0.38 11.81 -37.64
CA THR A 65 0.04 11.41 -36.27
C THR A 65 -1.34 11.94 -35.87
N TYR A 66 -2.05 11.17 -35.06
CA TYR A 66 -3.32 11.57 -34.48
C TYR A 66 -3.50 10.96 -33.09
N SER A 67 -4.40 11.52 -32.30
CA SER A 67 -4.76 11.08 -30.97
C SER A 67 -6.17 10.51 -30.98
N GLU A 68 -6.36 9.40 -30.28
CA GLU A 68 -7.64 8.77 -29.99
C GLU A 68 -8.03 9.08 -28.54
N LEU A 69 -9.21 9.66 -28.31
CA LEU A 69 -9.78 9.83 -26.98
C LEU A 69 -10.77 8.71 -26.70
N TRP A 70 -10.46 7.86 -25.75
CA TRP A 70 -11.28 6.72 -25.33
C TRP A 70 -12.00 7.05 -24.02
N CYS A 71 -13.23 6.58 -23.89
CA CYS A 71 -14.02 6.60 -22.67
C CYS A 71 -14.05 5.20 -22.08
N ILE A 72 -13.55 5.04 -20.87
CA ILE A 72 -13.65 3.81 -20.10
C ILE A 72 -14.91 3.90 -19.25
N ARG A 73 -15.77 2.90 -19.37
CA ARG A 73 -17.02 2.80 -18.61
C ARG A 73 -16.81 2.02 -17.32
N LEU A 74 -17.72 2.17 -16.36
CA LEU A 74 -17.66 1.47 -15.06
C LEU A 74 -17.73 -0.07 -15.18
N ASP A 75 -18.19 -0.60 -16.31
CA ASP A 75 -18.22 -2.04 -16.61
C ASP A 75 -16.93 -2.55 -17.28
N GLY A 76 -15.89 -1.70 -17.37
CA GLY A 76 -14.61 -2.01 -18.01
C GLY A 76 -14.62 -1.90 -19.53
N SER A 77 -15.76 -1.62 -20.17
CA SER A 77 -15.80 -1.42 -21.62
C SER A 77 -15.18 -0.07 -22.02
N ALA A 78 -14.43 -0.06 -23.12
CA ALA A 78 -13.85 1.16 -23.69
C ALA A 78 -14.60 1.56 -24.96
N GLN A 79 -14.97 2.84 -25.08
CA GLN A 79 -15.60 3.41 -26.27
C GLN A 79 -14.76 4.56 -26.82
N LEU A 80 -14.33 4.47 -28.08
CA LEU A 80 -13.70 5.60 -28.77
C LEU A 80 -14.69 6.77 -28.89
N ILE A 81 -14.32 7.92 -28.36
CA ILE A 81 -15.14 9.14 -28.36
C ILE A 81 -14.83 10.01 -29.57
N LEU A 82 -13.54 10.30 -29.79
CA LEU A 82 -13.11 11.08 -30.95
C LEU A 82 -11.66 10.82 -31.30
N THR A 83 -11.33 11.05 -32.56
CA THR A 83 -9.96 11.08 -33.08
C THR A 83 -9.64 12.50 -33.54
N TYR A 84 -8.46 13.01 -33.23
CA TYR A 84 -8.05 14.40 -33.54
C TYR A 84 -6.55 14.47 -33.83
N LYS A 85 -6.08 15.53 -34.50
CA LYS A 85 -4.63 15.76 -34.68
C LYS A 85 -4.02 16.38 -33.41
N ASP A 86 -3.38 17.53 -33.52
CA ASP A 86 -2.80 18.25 -32.39
C ASP A 86 -3.86 19.05 -31.60
N ASP A 87 -5.01 19.34 -32.23
CA ASP A 87 -6.11 20.12 -31.63
C ASP A 87 -7.41 19.30 -31.57
N PRO A 88 -7.94 19.00 -30.37
CA PRO A 88 -9.20 18.25 -30.20
C PRO A 88 -10.44 18.99 -30.73
N ALA A 89 -10.35 20.29 -31.04
CA ALA A 89 -11.40 21.01 -31.76
C ALA A 89 -11.46 20.67 -33.26
N THR A 90 -10.45 19.97 -33.77
CA THR A 90 -10.35 19.57 -35.19
C THR A 90 -10.41 18.05 -35.31
N PRO A 91 -11.60 17.45 -35.45
CA PRO A 91 -11.75 16.01 -35.62
C PRO A 91 -10.94 15.52 -36.81
N TYR A 92 -10.27 14.39 -36.63
CA TYR A 92 -9.44 13.74 -37.63
C TYR A 92 -9.97 12.35 -37.91
N THR A 93 -10.22 11.99 -39.17
CA THR A 93 -10.60 10.62 -39.54
C THR A 93 -9.40 9.95 -40.18
N PRO A 94 -8.79 8.94 -39.54
CA PRO A 94 -7.63 8.27 -40.11
C PRO A 94 -7.99 7.48 -41.37
N VAL A 95 -7.11 7.50 -42.37
CA VAL A 95 -7.29 6.87 -43.68
C VAL A 95 -6.84 5.41 -43.67
N SER A 96 -5.69 5.14 -43.06
CA SER A 96 -5.08 3.82 -42.85
C SER A 96 -4.28 3.82 -41.54
N PRO A 97 -4.93 3.58 -40.38
CA PRO A 97 -4.24 3.50 -39.09
C PRO A 97 -3.10 2.49 -39.10
N VAL A 98 -1.92 2.90 -38.66
CA VAL A 98 -0.73 2.06 -38.47
C VAL A 98 -0.10 2.31 -37.10
N ASP A 99 0.63 1.33 -36.57
CA ASP A 99 1.37 1.53 -35.34
C ASP A 99 2.57 2.45 -35.59
N CYS A 100 2.74 3.44 -34.71
CA CYS A 100 3.87 4.35 -34.81
C CYS A 100 5.18 3.57 -34.59
N THR A 101 6.07 3.58 -35.59
CA THR A 101 7.42 3.03 -35.46
C THR A 101 8.37 3.98 -34.70
N TYR A 102 7.95 5.22 -34.47
CA TYR A 102 8.70 6.21 -33.70
C TYR A 102 8.36 6.06 -32.21
N GLY A 103 9.37 5.78 -31.38
CA GLY A 103 9.21 5.70 -29.93
C GLY A 103 8.66 7.02 -29.36
N CYS A 104 7.86 6.93 -28.30
CA CYS A 104 7.37 8.09 -27.58
C CYS A 104 8.57 8.96 -27.16
N ALA A 105 8.45 10.28 -27.34
CA ALA A 105 9.49 11.19 -26.86
C ALA A 105 9.53 11.13 -25.32
N GLU A 106 10.63 10.64 -24.77
CA GLU A 106 10.85 10.67 -23.32
C GLU A 106 11.10 12.12 -22.90
N THR A 107 10.57 12.52 -21.74
CA THR A 107 10.84 13.85 -21.17
C THR A 107 11.26 13.74 -19.71
N GLU A 108 12.25 14.54 -19.31
CA GLU A 108 12.81 14.61 -17.96
C GLU A 108 12.99 16.09 -17.61
N THR A 109 12.64 16.50 -16.40
CA THR A 109 12.80 17.89 -15.96
C THR A 109 13.76 17.95 -14.77
N LEU A 110 14.85 18.73 -14.91
CA LEU A 110 15.88 18.89 -13.88
C LEU A 110 15.87 20.33 -13.33
N THR A 111 16.04 20.49 -12.02
CA THR A 111 16.26 21.82 -11.42
C THR A 111 17.76 22.16 -11.46
N LEU A 112 18.13 23.23 -12.15
CA LEU A 112 19.49 23.69 -12.36
C LEU A 112 19.63 25.15 -11.97
N CYS A 113 20.85 25.63 -11.76
CA CYS A 113 21.14 27.01 -11.37
C CYS A 113 22.09 27.65 -12.38
N ASP A 114 21.89 28.92 -12.66
CA ASP A 114 22.85 29.76 -13.38
C ASP A 114 23.34 30.91 -12.47
N ASN A 115 23.76 32.05 -13.03
CA ASN A 115 24.13 33.22 -12.24
C ASN A 115 22.93 34.09 -11.82
N ASN A 116 21.73 33.85 -12.35
CA ASN A 116 20.49 34.53 -11.99
C ASN A 116 19.66 33.74 -10.96
N GLY A 117 19.94 32.45 -10.78
CA GLY A 117 19.31 31.62 -9.75
C GLY A 117 18.88 30.25 -10.26
N PRO A 118 18.05 29.52 -9.49
CA PRO A 118 17.50 28.24 -9.90
C PRO A 118 16.44 28.38 -11.01
N PHE A 119 16.39 27.41 -11.92
CA PHE A 119 15.47 27.28 -13.03
C PHE A 119 15.23 25.79 -13.35
N LEU A 120 14.19 25.47 -14.13
CA LEU A 120 13.87 24.11 -14.57
C LEU A 120 14.33 23.91 -16.02
N ARG A 121 15.05 22.83 -16.30
CA ARG A 121 15.40 22.42 -17.66
C ARG A 121 14.65 21.13 -18.00
N ARG A 122 13.73 21.21 -18.96
CA ARG A 122 13.03 20.05 -19.51
C ARG A 122 13.78 19.54 -20.72
N TYR A 123 14.25 18.31 -20.66
CA TYR A 123 14.82 17.58 -21.77
C TYR A 123 13.73 16.78 -22.49
N THR A 124 13.82 16.70 -23.81
CA THR A 124 12.98 15.86 -24.66
C THR A 124 13.90 15.06 -25.57
N TRP A 125 13.85 13.73 -25.45
CA TRP A 125 14.64 12.82 -26.27
C TRP A 125 13.84 12.33 -27.46
N LEU A 126 14.41 12.49 -28.65
CA LEU A 126 13.93 11.88 -29.88
C LEU A 126 15.13 11.23 -30.57
N ASP A 127 15.06 9.92 -30.82
CA ASP A 127 16.13 9.13 -31.46
C ASP A 127 17.54 9.28 -30.82
N GLY A 128 17.58 9.33 -29.48
CA GLY A 128 18.84 9.48 -28.73
C GLY A 128 19.44 10.89 -28.76
N VAL A 129 18.73 11.86 -29.35
CA VAL A 129 19.12 13.28 -29.35
C VAL A 129 18.22 14.04 -28.36
N ALA A 130 18.83 14.61 -27.33
CA ALA A 130 18.13 15.45 -26.36
C ALA A 130 18.02 16.89 -26.88
N SER A 131 16.80 17.40 -26.99
CA SER A 131 16.53 18.84 -27.02
C SER A 131 16.15 19.31 -25.61
N HIS A 132 16.30 20.60 -25.30
CA HIS A 132 15.87 21.11 -24.00
C HIS A 132 15.21 22.48 -24.08
N GLN A 133 14.36 22.76 -23.10
CA GLN A 133 13.71 24.05 -22.86
C GLN A 133 13.92 24.45 -21.40
N ASP A 134 14.31 25.70 -21.20
CA ASP A 134 14.57 26.27 -19.87
C ASP A 134 13.40 27.13 -19.43
N TYR A 135 12.91 26.86 -18.24
CA TYR A 135 11.79 27.52 -17.60
C TYR A 135 12.20 28.06 -16.24
N ALA A 136 11.56 29.11 -15.76
CA ALA A 136 11.68 29.50 -14.37
C ALA A 136 11.12 28.38 -13.47
N LEU A 137 11.29 28.51 -12.16
CA LEU A 137 10.76 27.50 -11.21
C LEU A 137 9.23 27.32 -11.25
N ASP A 138 8.51 28.19 -11.97
CA ASP A 138 7.08 28.05 -12.26
C ASP A 138 6.76 27.03 -13.37
N GLY A 139 7.77 26.52 -14.07
CA GLY A 139 7.63 25.52 -15.15
C GLY A 139 6.95 26.02 -16.42
N MET A 140 6.69 27.34 -16.55
CA MET A 140 5.96 27.93 -17.68
C MET A 140 6.66 29.15 -18.29
N THR A 141 7.29 29.99 -17.47
CA THR A 141 8.00 31.18 -17.96
C THR A 141 9.34 30.77 -18.54
N ALA A 142 9.64 31.10 -19.80
CA ALA A 142 10.95 30.78 -20.38
C ALA A 142 12.08 31.46 -19.58
N HIS A 143 13.07 30.68 -19.15
CA HIS A 143 14.24 31.16 -18.42
C HIS A 143 15.41 31.37 -19.36
N ILE A 144 15.99 32.57 -19.34
CA ILE A 144 17.22 32.87 -20.09
C ILE A 144 18.39 32.50 -19.20
N VAL A 145 19.13 31.47 -19.61
CA VAL A 145 20.35 31.05 -18.91
C VAL A 145 21.41 32.15 -18.99
N VAL A 146 21.81 32.68 -17.84
CA VAL A 146 22.88 33.66 -17.72
C VAL A 146 24.07 33.03 -17.00
N GLY A 147 25.10 32.68 -17.77
CA GLY A 147 26.32 32.06 -17.25
C GLY A 147 26.28 30.53 -17.27
N PRO A 148 27.26 29.87 -16.61
CA PRO A 148 27.33 28.41 -16.60
C PRO A 148 26.17 27.81 -15.81
N VAL A 149 25.53 26.81 -16.40
CA VAL A 149 24.51 25.97 -15.75
C VAL A 149 25.19 24.98 -14.83
N ARG A 150 24.73 24.88 -13.59
CA ARG A 150 25.24 24.00 -12.52
C ARG A 150 24.07 23.37 -11.76
N SER A 151 24.27 22.26 -11.07
CA SER A 151 23.29 21.79 -10.08
C SER A 151 23.19 22.81 -8.93
N CYS A 152 21.98 23.02 -8.42
CA CYS A 152 21.74 24.01 -7.37
C CYS A 152 22.26 23.51 -6.00
N ALA A 153 23.51 23.80 -5.66
CA ALA A 153 24.04 23.66 -4.30
C ALA A 153 23.86 24.99 -3.53
N GLY A 154 23.35 24.92 -2.30
CA GLY A 154 22.88 26.07 -1.52
C GLY A 154 23.92 27.20 -1.35
N GLN A 155 23.55 28.41 -1.76
CA GLN A 155 24.32 29.62 -1.45
C GLN A 155 23.87 30.20 -0.09
N SER A 156 24.76 30.16 0.89
CA SER A 156 24.77 31.14 2.00
C SER A 156 25.94 32.11 1.80
N GLN A 157 25.65 33.41 1.89
CA GLN A 157 26.66 34.48 1.77
C GLN A 157 27.64 34.44 2.94
N GLY A 158 28.92 34.13 2.67
CA GLY A 158 30.02 34.30 3.60
C GLY A 158 31.35 33.85 2.96
N GLY A 159 32.23 34.80 2.65
CA GLY A 159 33.44 34.57 1.83
C GLY A 159 34.49 33.65 2.47
N GLY A 160 34.39 32.36 2.16
CA GLY A 160 35.46 31.37 2.26
C GLY A 160 35.58 30.59 0.94
N THR A 161 36.80 30.34 0.48
CA THR A 161 37.11 29.61 -0.75
C THR A 161 36.53 28.18 -0.68
N PRO A 162 35.84 27.67 -1.72
CA PRO A 162 35.01 26.46 -1.62
C PRO A 162 35.82 25.17 -1.76
N CYS A 163 35.56 24.19 -0.89
CA CYS A 163 35.98 22.80 -1.07
C CYS A 163 34.86 21.97 -1.73
N ALA A 164 35.24 21.00 -2.56
CA ALA A 164 34.32 20.12 -3.26
C ALA A 164 33.79 19.02 -2.31
N GLN A 165 32.47 19.03 -2.11
CA GLN A 165 31.61 17.99 -1.51
C GLN A 165 31.59 17.89 0.04
N PRO A 166 30.51 18.36 0.71
CA PRO A 166 30.01 17.77 1.95
C PRO A 166 29.60 16.31 1.70
N THR A 167 29.74 15.42 2.70
CA THR A 167 29.22 14.05 2.57
C THR A 167 27.71 14.07 2.34
N ALA A 168 27.23 13.16 1.49
CA ALA A 168 25.82 13.03 1.15
C ALA A 168 24.93 13.05 2.41
N PRO A 169 23.82 13.81 2.42
CA PRO A 169 22.89 13.83 3.55
C PRO A 169 22.44 12.40 3.85
N ALA A 170 22.69 11.93 5.06
CA ALA A 170 22.27 10.61 5.51
C ALA A 170 20.89 10.73 6.14
N ALA A 171 19.91 10.03 5.58
CA ALA A 171 18.59 9.90 6.16
C ALA A 171 18.59 8.73 7.16
N THR A 172 18.35 9.02 8.44
CA THR A 172 18.26 7.98 9.47
C THR A 172 16.80 7.55 9.59
N LEU A 173 16.49 6.29 9.23
CA LEU A 173 15.16 5.69 9.31
C LEU A 173 14.86 5.19 10.72
N GLY A 174 13.58 5.16 11.10
CA GLY A 174 13.10 4.49 12.33
C GLY A 174 12.45 5.40 13.37
N LEU A 175 12.24 6.69 13.06
CA LEU A 175 11.55 7.63 13.93
C LEU A 175 10.11 7.84 13.45
N CYS A 176 9.18 8.07 14.37
CA CYS A 176 7.76 8.32 14.17
C CYS A 176 7.37 9.59 14.90
N LEU A 177 6.56 10.45 14.28
CA LEU A 177 5.89 11.54 15.00
C LEU A 177 4.99 10.97 16.10
N ALA A 178 4.51 11.80 17.02
CA ALA A 178 3.65 11.38 18.13
C ALA A 178 2.34 10.72 17.68
N ASP A 179 1.95 10.88 16.41
CA ASP A 179 0.80 10.24 15.77
C ASP A 179 1.13 8.91 15.06
N GLY A 180 2.38 8.44 15.16
CA GLY A 180 2.86 7.20 14.52
C GLY A 180 3.30 7.37 13.07
N THR A 181 3.33 8.60 12.54
CA THR A 181 3.80 8.85 11.16
C THR A 181 5.30 8.63 11.05
N PRO A 182 5.79 7.67 10.24
CA PRO A 182 7.22 7.44 10.06
C PRO A 182 7.91 8.65 9.42
N ILE A 183 9.09 8.99 9.93
CA ILE A 183 9.94 10.07 9.47
C ILE A 183 11.40 9.59 9.34
N ALA A 184 12.17 10.26 8.48
CA ALA A 184 13.61 10.10 8.39
C ALA A 184 14.30 11.42 8.73
N ALA A 185 15.16 11.43 9.76
CA ALA A 185 15.96 12.61 10.07
C ALA A 185 17.09 12.75 9.05
N VAL A 186 17.20 13.92 8.42
CA VAL A 186 18.25 14.22 7.43
C VAL A 186 19.38 14.93 8.15
N VAL A 187 20.54 14.29 8.19
CA VAL A 187 21.74 14.79 8.87
C VAL A 187 22.85 14.98 7.84
N THR A 188 23.48 16.15 7.87
CA THR A 188 24.68 16.44 7.08
C THR A 188 25.85 16.58 8.04
N ARG A 189 26.97 15.94 7.69
CA ARG A 189 28.21 16.06 8.43
C ARG A 189 29.11 17.05 7.70
N ASP A 190 29.59 18.07 8.41
CA ASP A 190 30.58 18.99 7.88
C ASP A 190 32.01 18.42 7.98
N CYS A 191 32.96 19.16 7.40
CA CYS A 191 34.35 18.74 7.29
C CYS A 191 35.11 18.66 8.63
N ASP A 192 34.54 19.19 9.71
CA ASP A 192 35.10 19.11 11.06
C ASP A 192 34.51 17.91 11.85
N GLY A 193 33.67 17.09 11.19
CA GLY A 193 32.97 15.96 11.80
C GLY A 193 31.71 16.38 12.57
N THR A 194 31.30 17.65 12.48
CA THR A 194 30.12 18.17 13.14
C THR A 194 28.89 17.73 12.35
N THR A 195 27.98 17.00 12.99
CA THR A 195 26.69 16.63 12.39
C THR A 195 25.68 17.74 12.65
N THR A 196 25.20 18.39 11.58
CA THR A 196 24.05 19.27 11.62
C THR A 196 22.82 18.51 11.11
N GLN A 197 21.75 18.55 11.89
CA GLN A 197 20.46 18.05 11.42
C GLN A 197 19.82 19.13 10.54
N ASP A 198 19.71 18.82 9.25
CA ASP A 198 19.19 19.76 8.26
C ASP A 198 17.67 19.80 8.25
N GLY A 199 17.04 18.67 8.57
CA GLY A 199 15.60 18.53 8.59
C GLY A 199 15.14 17.11 8.88
N TRP A 200 13.90 16.83 8.54
CA TRP A 200 13.34 15.48 8.54
C TRP A 200 12.32 15.34 7.40
N ILE A 201 12.24 14.14 6.83
CA ILE A 201 11.31 13.79 5.76
C ILE A 201 10.18 12.99 6.40
N ASN A 202 8.93 13.41 6.18
CA ASN A 202 7.78 12.56 6.46
C ASN A 202 7.77 11.42 5.44
N LEU A 203 7.97 10.18 5.88
CA LEU A 203 8.08 9.02 4.98
C LEU A 203 6.73 8.59 4.41
N THR A 204 5.63 9.02 5.01
CA THR A 204 4.27 8.80 4.48
C THR A 204 3.92 9.80 3.38
N THR A 205 4.39 11.05 3.48
CA THR A 205 4.03 12.12 2.52
C THR A 205 5.16 12.57 1.60
N GLY A 206 6.40 12.15 1.85
CA GLY A 206 7.61 12.63 1.17
C GLY A 206 8.02 14.07 1.51
N ALA A 207 7.26 14.76 2.37
CA ALA A 207 7.49 16.18 2.67
C ALA A 207 8.72 16.39 3.57
N PHE A 208 9.68 17.20 3.12
CA PHE A 208 10.83 17.63 3.91
C PHE A 208 10.49 18.86 4.76
N THR A 209 10.79 18.81 6.06
CA THR A 209 10.69 19.93 7.00
C THR A 209 12.08 20.27 7.52
N ALA A 210 12.53 21.52 7.32
CA ALA A 210 13.83 21.97 7.82
C ALA A 210 13.82 22.14 9.36
N GLY A 211 14.91 21.76 10.03
CA GLY A 211 15.06 21.81 11.49
C GLY A 211 14.80 20.48 12.23
N PRO A 212 14.90 20.46 13.57
CA PRO A 212 14.73 19.23 14.35
C PRO A 212 13.29 18.69 14.25
N PRO A 213 13.08 17.37 14.47
CA PRO A 213 11.75 16.79 14.48
C PRO A 213 10.95 17.37 15.66
N PRO A 214 9.61 17.45 15.57
CA PRO A 214 8.78 17.88 16.67
C PRO A 214 9.07 17.08 17.96
N ALA A 215 9.07 17.77 19.10
CA ALA A 215 9.21 17.13 20.39
C ALA A 215 8.12 16.06 20.57
N GLY A 216 8.50 14.85 20.98
CA GLY A 216 7.60 13.68 21.06
C GLY A 216 7.74 12.67 19.92
N THR A 217 8.70 12.88 19.01
CA THR A 217 9.09 11.85 18.02
C THR A 217 9.71 10.64 18.74
N MET A 218 9.25 9.42 18.44
CA MET A 218 9.66 8.14 19.06
C MET A 218 10.04 7.09 17.99
N ALA A 219 10.52 5.90 18.34
CA ALA A 219 10.78 4.86 17.33
C ALA A 219 9.47 4.26 16.77
N CYS A 220 9.42 3.87 15.50
CA CYS A 220 8.22 3.29 14.86
C CYS A 220 8.06 1.77 15.11
N GLY A 221 6.93 1.36 15.71
CA GLY A 221 6.38 -0.01 15.62
C GLY A 221 6.61 -0.96 16.83
N GLU A 222 5.71 -1.93 17.00
CA GLU A 222 5.83 -3.03 17.99
C GLU A 222 6.91 -4.05 17.61
N THR A 223 7.61 -4.45 18.67
CA THR A 223 8.71 -5.41 18.85
C THR A 223 8.67 -6.67 17.96
N ARG A 224 9.48 -6.74 16.87
CA ARG A 224 10.41 -7.86 16.49
C ARG A 224 11.42 -7.50 15.36
N SER A 225 11.66 -6.23 15.05
CA SER A 225 12.72 -5.90 14.08
C SER A 225 14.10 -6.09 14.74
N VAL A 226 14.73 -7.23 14.45
CA VAL A 226 16.15 -7.45 14.77
C VAL A 226 16.97 -6.67 13.76
N GLN A 227 17.51 -5.52 14.18
CA GLN A 227 18.47 -4.79 13.36
C GLN A 227 19.88 -5.24 13.74
N VAL A 228 20.49 -6.09 12.90
CA VAL A 228 21.90 -6.46 13.05
C VAL A 228 22.74 -5.35 12.43
N SER A 229 23.31 -4.47 13.27
CA SER A 229 24.17 -3.38 12.79
C SER A 229 25.63 -3.84 12.79
N GLY A 230 26.14 -4.28 11.64
CA GLY A 230 27.57 -4.54 11.40
C GLY A 230 28.16 -5.80 12.05
N THR A 231 29.22 -6.34 11.43
CA THR A 231 30.06 -7.39 12.01
C THR A 231 31.26 -6.75 12.71
N PHE A 232 31.41 -7.05 14.00
CA PHE A 232 32.50 -6.60 14.88
C PHE A 232 33.48 -7.73 15.14
N CYS A 233 34.65 -7.40 15.67
CA CYS A 233 35.66 -8.36 16.09
C CYS A 233 35.88 -8.23 17.59
N ASP A 234 35.93 -9.36 18.27
CA ASP A 234 36.48 -9.45 19.62
C ASP A 234 38.00 -9.49 19.52
N VAL A 235 38.69 -8.46 20.02
CA VAL A 235 40.11 -8.25 19.82
C VAL A 235 40.85 -8.31 21.16
N ASP A 236 41.87 -9.15 21.27
CA ASP A 236 42.68 -9.24 22.48
C ASP A 236 43.58 -8.01 22.70
N ALA A 237 44.23 -7.91 23.86
CA ALA A 237 45.14 -6.81 24.18
C ALA A 237 46.36 -6.67 23.24
N ASN A 238 46.60 -7.64 22.35
CA ASN A 238 47.69 -7.62 21.36
C ASN A 238 47.20 -7.27 19.96
N GLY A 239 45.90 -7.04 19.75
CA GLY A 239 45.30 -6.76 18.44
C GLY A 239 44.88 -8.01 17.65
N ASN A 240 44.90 -9.21 18.25
CA ASN A 240 44.47 -10.43 17.57
C ASN A 240 42.94 -10.57 17.62
N VAL A 241 42.31 -10.95 16.51
CA VAL A 241 40.87 -11.27 16.47
C VAL A 241 40.62 -12.65 17.09
N LEU A 242 39.91 -12.68 18.21
CA LEU A 242 39.48 -13.86 18.94
C LEU A 242 38.15 -14.43 18.40
N GLY A 243 37.33 -13.61 17.75
CA GLY A 243 36.12 -14.04 17.06
C GLY A 243 35.35 -12.91 16.38
N LEU A 244 34.49 -13.27 15.43
CA LEU A 244 33.55 -12.34 14.78
C LEU A 244 32.25 -12.28 15.59
N VAL A 245 31.76 -11.07 15.82
CA VAL A 245 30.65 -10.75 16.73
C VAL A 245 29.60 -9.93 15.99
N LEU A 246 28.35 -10.33 16.07
CA LEU A 246 27.18 -9.54 15.69
C LEU A 246 26.52 -9.01 16.96
N VAL A 247 26.00 -7.78 16.89
CA VAL A 247 25.22 -7.19 17.99
C VAL A 247 23.74 -7.30 17.65
N GLU A 248 23.01 -8.06 18.46
CA GLU A 248 21.57 -8.22 18.35
C GLU A 248 20.88 -7.34 19.40
N TYR A 249 20.05 -6.40 18.94
CA TYR A 249 19.22 -5.56 19.80
C TYR A 249 17.83 -6.15 19.93
N VAL A 250 17.34 -6.32 21.15
CA VAL A 250 15.95 -6.63 21.46
C VAL A 250 15.30 -5.37 21.98
N TYR A 251 14.24 -4.93 21.32
CA TYR A 251 13.45 -3.78 21.75
C TYR A 251 12.27 -4.22 22.63
N ASP A 252 11.84 -3.36 23.56
CA ASP A 252 10.60 -3.53 24.32
C ASP A 252 9.41 -2.90 23.58
N ASP A 253 8.20 -3.14 24.09
CA ASP A 253 6.95 -2.68 23.47
C ASP A 253 6.81 -1.15 23.41
N ALA A 254 7.72 -0.41 24.06
CA ALA A 254 7.83 1.04 23.97
C ALA A 254 8.87 1.51 22.92
N GLY A 255 9.51 0.58 22.21
CA GLY A 255 10.56 0.85 21.23
C GLY A 255 11.93 1.17 21.85
N ALA A 256 12.11 0.99 23.16
CA ALA A 256 13.41 1.15 23.81
C ALA A 256 14.21 -0.17 23.75
N ILE A 257 15.54 -0.11 23.81
CA ILE A 257 16.38 -1.32 23.82
C ILE A 257 16.17 -2.04 25.17
N ALA A 258 15.44 -3.17 25.14
CA ALA A 258 15.20 -4.03 26.28
C ALA A 258 16.45 -4.83 26.67
N SER A 259 17.19 -5.33 25.68
CA SER A 259 18.44 -6.04 25.89
C SER A 259 19.34 -6.04 24.65
N VAL A 260 20.63 -6.25 24.87
CA VAL A 260 21.64 -6.44 23.82
C VAL A 260 22.27 -7.81 24.02
N ARG A 261 22.32 -8.61 22.96
CA ARG A 261 23.02 -9.90 22.95
C ARG A 261 24.10 -9.89 21.90
N LEU A 262 25.30 -10.30 22.28
CA LEU A 262 26.39 -10.56 21.33
C LEU A 262 26.24 -11.96 20.77
N VAL A 263 26.40 -12.10 19.46
CA VAL A 263 26.18 -13.36 18.73
C VAL A 263 27.41 -13.66 17.91
N ASN A 264 27.84 -14.92 17.86
CA ASN A 264 28.96 -15.33 17.03
C ASN A 264 28.53 -15.21 15.57
N ALA A 265 29.23 -14.39 14.78
CA ALA A 265 28.83 -14.09 13.41
C ALA A 265 28.81 -15.32 12.49
N THR A 266 29.54 -16.38 12.85
CA THR A 266 29.63 -17.61 12.07
C THR A 266 28.56 -18.62 12.48
N THR A 267 28.24 -18.73 13.78
CA THR A 267 27.40 -19.82 14.32
C THR A 267 26.01 -19.40 14.78
N GLY A 268 25.74 -18.10 14.93
CA GLY A 268 24.45 -17.60 15.45
C GLY A 268 24.22 -17.86 16.95
N GLN A 269 25.20 -18.42 17.66
CA GLN A 269 25.14 -18.68 19.11
C GLN A 269 25.54 -17.44 19.92
N THR A 270 25.04 -17.29 21.15
CA THR A 270 25.47 -16.22 22.06
C THR A 270 26.99 -16.22 22.21
N TYR A 271 27.62 -15.06 22.00
CA TYR A 271 29.06 -14.87 22.07
C TYR A 271 29.43 -14.13 23.35
N THR A 272 30.38 -14.67 24.12
CA THR A 272 30.95 -13.98 25.28
C THR A 272 32.30 -13.40 24.87
N PRO A 273 32.49 -12.07 24.93
CA PRO A 273 33.77 -11.44 24.62
C PRO A 273 34.88 -11.96 25.51
N GLN A 274 36.00 -12.31 24.89
CA GLN A 274 37.26 -12.70 25.49
C GLN A 274 38.26 -11.54 25.46
N GLY A 275 38.02 -10.53 24.62
CA GLY A 275 38.75 -9.26 24.50
C GLY A 275 37.80 -8.05 24.40
N GLU A 276 38.23 -7.01 23.68
CA GLU A 276 37.42 -5.82 23.39
C GLU A 276 36.66 -6.00 22.06
N VAL A 277 35.33 -5.88 22.08
CA VAL A 277 34.52 -5.90 20.87
C VAL A 277 34.65 -4.55 20.17
N THR A 278 35.29 -4.52 19.02
CA THR A 278 35.55 -3.31 18.22
C THR A 278 35.31 -3.57 16.74
N THR A 279 35.35 -2.55 15.89
CA THR A 279 35.33 -2.75 14.44
C THR A 279 36.52 -3.59 14.01
N CYS A 280 36.27 -4.57 13.13
CA CYS A 280 37.32 -5.49 12.70
C CYS A 280 38.51 -4.74 12.05
N PRO A 281 39.77 -5.05 12.43
CA PRO A 281 40.95 -4.55 11.74
C PRO A 281 40.89 -4.85 10.24
N ALA A 282 41.45 -3.96 9.41
CA ALA A 282 41.54 -4.20 7.98
C ALA A 282 42.33 -5.50 7.67
N GLY A 283 41.82 -6.33 6.75
CA GLY A 283 42.41 -7.63 6.40
C GLY A 283 41.89 -8.83 7.20
N VAL A 284 40.83 -8.66 7.99
CA VAL A 284 40.11 -9.76 8.66
C VAL A 284 38.92 -10.15 7.77
N GLU A 285 38.98 -11.36 7.20
CA GLU A 285 37.96 -11.92 6.31
C GLU A 285 36.57 -11.88 6.95
N GLN A 286 35.69 -11.02 6.44
CA GLN A 286 34.28 -10.94 6.84
C GLN A 286 33.46 -11.84 5.91
N PRO A 287 32.60 -12.73 6.42
CA PRO A 287 31.68 -13.47 5.57
C PRO A 287 30.63 -12.50 5.03
N THR A 288 30.82 -11.96 3.83
CA THR A 288 29.73 -11.35 3.06
C THR A 288 28.76 -12.44 2.67
N ARG A 289 27.53 -12.31 3.16
CA ARG A 289 26.41 -13.20 2.90
C ARG A 289 25.40 -12.49 2.01
N ASP A 290 25.08 -13.10 0.86
CA ASP A 290 24.04 -12.61 -0.05
C ASP A 290 22.82 -13.51 0.04
N LEU A 291 21.69 -12.96 0.46
CA LEU A 291 20.41 -13.68 0.45
C LEU A 291 19.69 -13.44 -0.88
N VAL A 292 19.43 -14.49 -1.65
CA VAL A 292 18.78 -14.42 -2.97
C VAL A 292 17.59 -15.38 -3.01
N GLN A 293 16.42 -14.92 -3.46
CA GLN A 293 15.27 -15.80 -3.70
C GLN A 293 15.45 -16.56 -5.03
N LEU A 294 15.27 -17.89 -4.99
CA LEU A 294 15.35 -18.81 -6.12
C LEU A 294 14.13 -19.73 -6.15
N CYS A 295 13.95 -20.43 -7.26
CA CYS A 295 12.84 -21.34 -7.49
C CYS A 295 13.37 -22.75 -7.78
N ASP A 296 12.84 -23.75 -7.08
CA ASP A 296 13.11 -25.17 -7.29
C ASP A 296 12.00 -25.79 -8.15
N THR A 297 12.33 -26.15 -9.39
CA THR A 297 11.39 -26.77 -10.33
C THR A 297 11.54 -28.28 -10.32
N THR A 298 10.64 -28.98 -9.63
CA THR A 298 10.63 -30.45 -9.55
C THR A 298 10.43 -31.13 -10.92
N PRO A 299 10.78 -32.43 -11.08
CA PRO A 299 10.53 -33.16 -12.33
C PRO A 299 9.06 -33.22 -12.78
N GLY A 300 8.12 -32.91 -11.88
CA GLY A 300 6.69 -32.79 -12.19
C GLY A 300 6.24 -31.38 -12.61
N GLY A 301 7.17 -30.42 -12.77
CA GLY A 301 6.87 -29.04 -13.13
C GLY A 301 6.38 -28.15 -11.98
N VAL A 302 6.32 -28.68 -10.75
CA VAL A 302 5.98 -27.87 -9.57
C VAL A 302 7.16 -26.98 -9.22
N VAL A 303 6.93 -25.66 -9.22
CA VAL A 303 7.91 -24.63 -8.87
C VAL A 303 7.72 -24.22 -7.41
N VAL A 304 8.74 -24.38 -6.57
CA VAL A 304 8.72 -24.02 -5.15
C VAL A 304 9.74 -22.91 -4.88
N PRO A 305 9.33 -21.70 -4.48
CA PRO A 305 10.25 -20.62 -4.16
C PRO A 305 10.94 -20.85 -2.79
N PHE A 306 12.21 -20.47 -2.70
CA PHE A 306 13.05 -20.60 -1.49
C PHE A 306 14.14 -19.51 -1.47
N LEU A 307 14.79 -19.30 -0.32
CA LEU A 307 15.89 -18.34 -0.13
C LEU A 307 17.23 -19.07 -0.08
N ARG A 308 18.23 -18.58 -0.82
CA ARG A 308 19.61 -19.08 -0.81
C ARG A 308 20.54 -18.01 -0.24
N ASP A 309 21.23 -18.35 0.84
CA ASP A 309 22.29 -17.55 1.47
C ASP A 309 23.65 -17.97 0.91
N TYR A 310 24.27 -17.14 0.08
CA TYR A 310 25.60 -17.38 -0.49
C TYR A 310 26.71 -16.89 0.43
N LEU A 311 27.64 -17.80 0.78
CA LEU A 311 28.89 -17.45 1.42
C LEU A 311 29.88 -16.98 0.36
N ARG A 312 30.46 -15.78 0.48
CA ARG A 312 31.52 -15.29 -0.39
C ARG A 312 32.87 -15.14 0.32
N SER A 313 33.96 -15.36 -0.42
CA SER A 313 35.31 -15.01 -0.01
C SER A 313 35.57 -13.50 -0.13
N GLU A 314 36.71 -13.04 0.39
CA GLU A 314 37.19 -11.65 0.30
C GLU A 314 37.34 -11.12 -1.13
N SER A 315 37.50 -12.01 -2.13
CA SER A 315 37.53 -11.64 -3.56
C SER A 315 36.15 -11.62 -4.23
N GLY A 316 35.07 -11.77 -3.46
CA GLY A 316 33.68 -11.85 -3.96
C GLY A 316 33.30 -13.20 -4.57
N GLN A 317 34.14 -14.25 -4.42
CA GLN A 317 33.89 -15.57 -5.00
C GLN A 317 32.97 -16.38 -4.09
N ILE A 318 31.91 -17.01 -4.63
CA ILE A 318 31.01 -17.86 -3.84
C ILE A 318 31.76 -19.13 -3.39
N THR A 319 31.86 -19.33 -2.08
CA THR A 319 32.55 -20.47 -1.44
C THR A 319 31.59 -21.49 -0.83
N GLY A 320 30.30 -21.16 -0.70
CA GLY A 320 29.27 -22.06 -0.20
C GLY A 320 27.87 -21.42 -0.26
N HIS A 321 26.84 -22.19 0.06
CA HIS A 321 25.49 -21.66 0.26
C HIS A 321 24.70 -22.48 1.28
N SER A 322 23.63 -21.89 1.83
CA SER A 322 22.60 -22.56 2.63
C SER A 322 21.22 -22.15 2.13
N ASP A 323 20.32 -23.11 2.03
CA ASP A 323 18.98 -22.92 1.45
C ASP A 323 17.92 -22.98 2.56
N TYR A 324 16.97 -22.07 2.51
CA TYR A 324 15.89 -21.90 3.48
C TYR A 324 14.55 -21.75 2.75
N ALA A 325 13.44 -22.12 3.40
CA ALA A 325 12.11 -21.73 2.93
C ALA A 325 11.97 -20.20 2.96
N LEU A 326 10.90 -19.66 2.37
CA LEU A 326 10.66 -18.20 2.34
C LEU A 326 10.53 -17.55 3.74
N ASP A 327 10.35 -18.35 4.80
CA ASP A 327 10.38 -17.88 6.19
C ASP A 327 11.78 -17.52 6.71
N GLY A 328 12.83 -17.79 5.92
CA GLY A 328 14.23 -17.49 6.23
C GLY A 328 14.84 -18.32 7.36
N THR A 329 14.13 -19.32 7.90
CA THR A 329 14.58 -20.08 9.08
C THR A 329 14.47 -21.60 8.92
N THR A 330 13.51 -22.10 8.13
CA THR A 330 13.33 -23.52 7.87
C THR A 330 14.33 -23.97 6.79
N PRO A 331 15.25 -24.92 7.04
CA PRO A 331 16.15 -25.43 6.01
C PRO A 331 15.38 -26.01 4.83
N TYR A 332 15.81 -25.68 3.61
CA TYR A 332 15.20 -26.14 2.37
C TYR A 332 16.23 -26.93 1.55
N THR A 333 15.82 -28.08 1.00
CA THR A 333 16.66 -28.87 0.09
C THR A 333 15.98 -28.90 -1.26
N PRO A 334 16.54 -28.26 -2.30
CA PRO A 334 15.99 -28.34 -3.64
C PRO A 334 15.92 -29.80 -4.11
N THR A 335 14.75 -30.21 -4.57
CA THR A 335 14.45 -31.55 -5.09
C THR A 335 14.38 -31.58 -6.62
N GLY A 336 14.45 -30.41 -7.26
CA GLY A 336 14.41 -30.20 -8.69
C GLY A 336 15.53 -29.28 -9.21
N THR A 337 15.25 -28.59 -10.31
CA THR A 337 16.21 -27.67 -10.94
C THR A 337 16.06 -26.28 -10.31
N VAL A 338 17.15 -25.78 -9.72
CA VAL A 338 17.18 -24.43 -9.13
C VAL A 338 17.44 -23.37 -10.19
N GLY A 339 16.53 -22.41 -10.32
CA GLY A 339 16.67 -21.24 -11.19
C GLY A 339 16.26 -19.95 -10.50
N GLN A 340 16.49 -18.79 -11.14
CA GLN A 340 15.84 -17.55 -10.70
C GLN A 340 14.33 -17.69 -10.90
N CYS A 341 13.55 -17.17 -9.95
CA CYS A 341 12.10 -17.07 -10.11
C CYS A 341 11.80 -16.05 -11.21
N MET A 342 11.76 -16.53 -12.45
CA MET A 342 11.31 -15.71 -13.58
C MET A 342 9.78 -15.68 -13.55
N PRO A 343 9.12 -14.50 -13.62
CA PRO A 343 7.72 -14.47 -14.03
C PRO A 343 7.64 -15.20 -15.38
N PRO A 344 6.67 -16.10 -15.61
CA PRO A 344 6.71 -17.01 -16.75
C PRO A 344 6.81 -16.21 -18.04
N ALA A 345 8.01 -16.23 -18.64
CA ALA A 345 8.23 -15.78 -19.99
C ALA A 345 7.57 -16.80 -20.91
N GLU A 346 6.79 -16.30 -21.86
CA GLU A 346 6.31 -17.08 -22.99
C GLU A 346 7.51 -17.76 -23.68
N GLU A 347 7.57 -19.09 -23.60
CA GLU A 347 8.46 -19.92 -24.40
C GLU A 347 7.73 -21.21 -24.84
N PRO A 348 8.18 -21.89 -25.91
CA PRO A 348 7.32 -22.23 -27.03
C PRO A 348 6.96 -23.72 -27.12
N ALA A 349 5.79 -23.97 -27.71
CA ALA A 349 5.37 -25.17 -28.45
C ALA A 349 5.59 -26.57 -27.82
N GLY A 350 4.54 -27.05 -27.13
CA GLY A 350 4.18 -28.47 -27.05
C GLY A 350 2.83 -28.67 -26.35
N PRO A 351 2.23 -29.87 -26.42
CA PRO A 351 1.64 -30.55 -27.57
C PRO A 351 0.22 -30.03 -27.89
N VAL A 352 -0.19 -30.11 -29.17
CA VAL A 352 -1.47 -29.58 -29.69
C VAL A 352 -2.68 -29.99 -28.83
N GLU A 353 -3.24 -29.03 -28.10
CA GLU A 353 -4.45 -29.21 -27.32
C GLU A 353 -5.66 -29.47 -28.24
N ARG A 354 -6.54 -30.36 -27.78
CA ARG A 354 -7.81 -30.66 -28.47
C ARG A 354 -8.81 -29.59 -28.09
N ASP A 355 -9.24 -28.81 -29.06
CA ASP A 355 -10.28 -27.80 -28.86
C ASP A 355 -11.62 -28.48 -28.54
N THR A 356 -12.25 -28.04 -27.45
CA THR A 356 -13.56 -28.51 -26.97
C THR A 356 -14.49 -27.33 -26.80
N GLU A 357 -15.47 -27.20 -27.70
CA GLU A 357 -16.49 -26.14 -27.64
C GLU A 357 -17.79 -26.71 -27.04
N VAL A 358 -18.44 -25.99 -26.13
CA VAL A 358 -19.76 -26.35 -25.58
C VAL A 358 -20.79 -25.30 -25.97
N VAL A 359 -21.78 -25.68 -26.77
CA VAL A 359 -22.80 -24.77 -27.32
C VAL A 359 -24.18 -25.14 -26.76
N PRO A 360 -24.90 -24.21 -26.08
CA PRO A 360 -26.29 -24.43 -25.69
C PRO A 360 -27.21 -24.35 -26.93
N LEU A 361 -28.03 -25.37 -27.15
CA LEU A 361 -28.93 -25.49 -28.29
C LEU A 361 -30.33 -25.96 -27.84
N CYS A 362 -31.33 -25.73 -28.68
CA CYS A 362 -32.69 -26.16 -28.46
C CYS A 362 -33.09 -27.20 -29.50
N ASP A 363 -33.64 -28.31 -29.03
CA ASP A 363 -34.25 -29.34 -29.84
C ASP A 363 -35.76 -29.08 -29.96
N VAL A 364 -36.18 -28.55 -31.12
CA VAL A 364 -37.57 -28.15 -31.37
C VAL A 364 -38.35 -29.30 -32.00
N ALA A 365 -39.20 -29.94 -31.22
CA ALA A 365 -40.08 -31.00 -31.69
C ALA A 365 -41.12 -30.49 -32.70
N ALA A 366 -41.71 -31.39 -33.49
CA ALA A 366 -42.66 -31.02 -34.55
C ALA A 366 -43.96 -30.32 -34.07
N ASN A 367 -44.24 -30.39 -32.76
CA ASN A 367 -45.34 -29.70 -32.10
C ASN A 367 -44.97 -28.28 -31.60
N GLY A 368 -43.71 -27.86 -31.76
CA GLY A 368 -43.20 -26.56 -31.33
C GLY A 368 -42.56 -26.54 -29.94
N ASP A 369 -42.53 -27.67 -29.22
CA ASP A 369 -41.88 -27.74 -27.91
C ASP A 369 -40.35 -27.74 -28.09
N ALA A 370 -39.65 -26.81 -27.45
CA ALA A 370 -38.20 -26.71 -27.48
C ALA A 370 -37.61 -27.30 -26.19
N THR A 371 -36.77 -28.33 -26.31
CA THR A 371 -36.01 -28.90 -25.19
C THR A 371 -34.57 -28.38 -25.26
N PRO A 372 -34.10 -27.57 -24.29
CA PRO A 372 -32.72 -27.08 -24.30
C PRO A 372 -31.75 -28.18 -23.86
N PHE A 373 -30.57 -28.20 -24.47
CA PHE A 373 -29.50 -29.17 -24.22
C PHE A 373 -28.13 -28.55 -24.53
N LEU A 374 -27.05 -29.15 -24.04
CA LEU A 374 -25.66 -28.75 -24.32
C LEU A 374 -25.06 -29.66 -25.37
N ARG A 375 -24.44 -29.07 -26.40
CA ARG A 375 -23.69 -29.79 -27.43
C ARG A 375 -22.20 -29.54 -27.23
N ARG A 376 -21.45 -30.59 -26.91
CA ARG A 376 -19.98 -30.55 -26.85
C ARG A 376 -19.38 -31.01 -28.19
N LEU A 377 -18.62 -30.15 -28.82
CA LEU A 377 -17.86 -30.38 -30.05
C LEU A 377 -16.40 -30.59 -29.68
N LEU A 378 -15.84 -31.76 -29.97
CA LEU A 378 -14.42 -32.04 -29.77
C LEU A 378 -13.74 -32.08 -31.13
N PHE A 379 -12.85 -31.12 -31.41
CA PHE A 379 -12.13 -31.03 -32.66
C PHE A 379 -10.83 -31.85 -32.59
N PRO A 380 -10.62 -32.82 -33.50
CA PRO A 380 -9.35 -33.53 -33.54
C PRO A 380 -8.24 -32.62 -34.09
N ALA A 381 -7.07 -32.66 -33.44
CA ALA A 381 -5.86 -32.00 -33.93
C ALA A 381 -5.54 -32.52 -35.34
N GLY A 382 -5.76 -31.68 -36.37
CA GLY A 382 -5.56 -32.04 -37.78
C GLY A 382 -6.72 -31.72 -38.74
N GLY A 383 -7.80 -31.08 -38.28
CA GLY A 383 -8.87 -30.57 -39.16
C GLY A 383 -9.90 -31.62 -39.60
N GLY A 384 -10.15 -32.64 -38.77
CA GLY A 384 -11.27 -33.57 -38.96
C GLY A 384 -12.60 -32.97 -38.46
N ALA A 385 -13.72 -33.56 -38.89
CA ALA A 385 -15.04 -33.18 -38.37
C ALA A 385 -15.09 -33.40 -36.84
N PRO A 386 -15.67 -32.48 -36.06
CA PRO A 386 -15.74 -32.62 -34.61
C PRO A 386 -16.60 -33.83 -34.22
N THR A 387 -16.21 -34.52 -33.15
CA THR A 387 -17.11 -35.48 -32.50
C THR A 387 -18.09 -34.73 -31.63
N VAL A 388 -19.38 -35.06 -31.74
CA VAL A 388 -20.49 -34.38 -31.07
C VAL A 388 -21.00 -35.24 -29.92
N THR A 389 -21.08 -34.67 -28.72
CA THR A 389 -21.78 -35.27 -27.58
C THR A 389 -22.83 -34.29 -27.08
N ASP A 390 -24.09 -34.73 -27.08
CA ASP A 390 -25.23 -33.92 -26.61
C ASP A 390 -25.64 -34.41 -25.21
N THR A 391 -25.79 -33.50 -24.25
CA THR A 391 -26.28 -33.77 -22.90
C THR A 391 -27.41 -32.81 -22.55
N LEU A 392 -28.23 -33.11 -21.54
CA LEU A 392 -29.13 -32.11 -20.96
C LEU A 392 -28.32 -30.91 -20.40
N LEU A 393 -29.02 -29.86 -19.96
CA LEU A 393 -28.38 -28.67 -19.38
C LEU A 393 -27.56 -28.96 -18.11
N ASP A 394 -27.69 -30.15 -17.52
CA ASP A 394 -26.87 -30.63 -16.41
C ASP A 394 -25.45 -31.06 -16.84
N GLY A 395 -25.12 -31.00 -18.13
CA GLY A 395 -23.80 -31.33 -18.66
C GLY A 395 -23.40 -32.81 -18.58
N THR A 396 -24.27 -33.69 -18.10
CA THR A 396 -23.91 -35.07 -17.74
C THR A 396 -24.89 -36.12 -18.24
N THR A 397 -26.19 -35.83 -18.29
CA THR A 397 -27.21 -36.77 -18.78
C THR A 397 -27.20 -36.78 -20.31
N PRO A 398 -26.88 -37.90 -21.00
CA PRO A 398 -26.88 -37.95 -22.45
C PRO A 398 -28.24 -37.58 -23.05
N TYR A 399 -28.24 -36.72 -24.05
CA TYR A 399 -29.44 -36.24 -24.74
C TYR A 399 -29.33 -36.55 -26.24
N THR A 400 -30.42 -37.04 -26.84
CA THR A 400 -30.47 -37.28 -28.29
C THR A 400 -31.53 -36.36 -28.86
N PRO A 401 -31.17 -35.34 -29.65
CA PRO A 401 -32.16 -34.47 -30.28
C PRO A 401 -33.09 -35.27 -31.21
N THR A 402 -34.40 -35.07 -31.05
CA THR A 402 -35.46 -35.76 -31.81
C THR A 402 -36.20 -34.84 -32.79
N GLY A 403 -36.01 -33.53 -32.66
CA GLY A 403 -36.57 -32.46 -33.47
C GLY A 403 -35.49 -31.65 -34.22
N THR A 404 -35.83 -30.40 -34.56
CA THR A 404 -34.93 -29.48 -35.28
C THR A 404 -34.03 -28.78 -34.27
N VAL A 405 -32.72 -28.99 -34.37
CA VAL A 405 -31.73 -28.34 -33.51
C VAL A 405 -31.45 -26.92 -34.02
N GLY A 406 -31.64 -25.92 -33.17
CA GLY A 406 -31.30 -24.51 -33.44
C GLY A 406 -30.79 -23.79 -32.20
N GLN A 407 -30.29 -22.57 -32.36
CA GLN A 407 -29.99 -21.73 -31.19
C GLN A 407 -31.29 -21.45 -30.43
N CYS A 408 -31.23 -21.55 -29.10
CA CYS A 408 -32.36 -21.21 -28.27
C CYS A 408 -32.68 -19.72 -28.42
N THR A 409 -33.68 -19.38 -29.24
CA THR A 409 -34.31 -18.07 -29.14
C THR A 409 -35.04 -18.03 -27.81
N PRO A 410 -34.68 -17.13 -26.88
CA PRO A 410 -35.34 -17.08 -25.58
C PRO A 410 -36.85 -16.94 -25.78
N PRO A 411 -37.71 -17.82 -25.24
CA PRO A 411 -39.12 -17.49 -25.11
C PRO A 411 -39.21 -16.24 -24.22
N GLU A 412 -39.92 -15.20 -24.68
CA GLU A 412 -40.16 -14.01 -23.87
C GLU A 412 -40.62 -14.44 -22.46
N PRO A 413 -39.89 -14.04 -21.40
CA PRO A 413 -40.05 -14.62 -20.08
C PRO A 413 -41.43 -14.28 -19.52
N SER A 414 -42.18 -15.32 -19.16
CA SER A 414 -43.38 -15.20 -18.35
C SER A 414 -43.00 -14.89 -16.88
N ALA A 415 -43.26 -13.64 -16.49
CA ALA A 415 -43.68 -13.14 -15.16
C ALA A 415 -43.11 -13.78 -13.87
N GLU A 416 -42.03 -13.16 -13.36
CA GLU A 416 -41.87 -12.76 -11.94
C GLU A 416 -41.97 -11.21 -11.86
N PRO A 417 -42.21 -10.58 -10.69
CA PRO A 417 -42.97 -9.32 -10.61
C PRO A 417 -42.20 -8.13 -11.17
N VAL A 418 -42.69 -7.60 -12.30
CA VAL A 418 -42.19 -6.40 -12.97
C VAL A 418 -42.39 -5.19 -12.05
N GLU A 419 -41.28 -4.55 -11.66
CA GLU A 419 -41.33 -3.27 -10.96
C GLU A 419 -42.02 -2.22 -11.85
N ARG A 420 -42.89 -1.41 -11.25
CA ARG A 420 -43.62 -0.37 -11.98
C ARG A 420 -42.71 0.83 -12.15
N ASP A 421 -42.43 1.19 -13.39
CA ASP A 421 -41.72 2.41 -13.71
C ASP A 421 -42.54 3.65 -13.31
N THR A 422 -41.92 4.55 -12.57
CA THR A 422 -42.51 5.79 -12.06
C THR A 422 -41.61 6.97 -12.47
N GLU A 423 -42.12 7.83 -13.34
CA GLU A 423 -41.45 9.06 -13.75
C GLU A 423 -42.14 10.27 -13.09
N VAL A 424 -41.38 11.27 -12.66
CA VAL A 424 -41.91 12.53 -12.11
C VAL A 424 -41.37 13.71 -12.93
N VAL A 425 -42.26 14.48 -13.53
CA VAL A 425 -41.93 15.62 -14.41
C VAL A 425 -42.55 16.89 -13.84
N GLN A 426 -41.77 17.97 -13.72
CA GLN A 426 -42.30 19.29 -13.39
C GLN A 426 -42.92 19.95 -14.63
N LEU A 427 -44.17 20.39 -14.52
CA LEU A 427 -44.92 21.05 -15.58
C LEU A 427 -45.56 22.33 -15.06
N CYS A 428 -46.02 23.18 -15.97
CA CYS A 428 -46.71 24.42 -15.65
C CYS A 428 -48.14 24.38 -16.19
N ASP A 429 -49.10 24.69 -15.31
CA ASP A 429 -50.50 24.93 -15.67
C ASP A 429 -50.69 26.40 -16.03
N VAL A 430 -50.87 26.70 -17.30
CA VAL A 430 -51.02 28.07 -17.81
C VAL A 430 -52.51 28.38 -17.95
N ALA A 431 -53.04 29.18 -17.02
CA ALA A 431 -54.42 29.65 -17.05
C ALA A 431 -54.67 30.58 -18.26
N ALA A 432 -55.93 30.76 -18.65
CA ALA A 432 -56.30 31.57 -19.83
C ALA A 432 -55.90 33.06 -19.74
N ASN A 433 -55.59 33.55 -18.54
CA ASN A 433 -55.08 34.90 -18.28
C ASN A 433 -53.55 35.01 -18.38
N GLY A 434 -52.84 33.91 -18.65
CA GLY A 434 -51.38 33.85 -18.73
C GLY A 434 -50.69 33.51 -17.41
N ASP A 435 -51.42 33.36 -16.30
CA ASP A 435 -50.82 32.96 -15.03
C ASP A 435 -50.36 31.50 -15.11
N SER A 436 -49.10 31.26 -14.74
CA SER A 436 -48.48 29.95 -14.78
C SER A 436 -48.27 29.42 -13.37
N THR A 437 -48.87 28.26 -13.06
CA THR A 437 -48.69 27.59 -11.77
C THR A 437 -47.88 26.31 -11.96
N PRO A 438 -46.66 26.20 -11.41
CA PRO A 438 -45.86 24.97 -11.53
C PRO A 438 -46.40 23.87 -10.61
N PHE A 439 -46.33 22.62 -11.08
CA PHE A 439 -46.77 21.43 -10.36
C PHE A 439 -45.95 20.19 -10.80
N LEU A 440 -46.01 19.10 -10.04
CA LEU A 440 -45.35 17.83 -10.36
C LEU A 440 -46.36 16.83 -10.93
N ARG A 441 -46.03 16.22 -12.06
CA ARG A 441 -46.79 15.14 -12.69
C ARG A 441 -46.06 13.83 -12.53
N ARG A 442 -46.66 12.89 -11.82
CA ARG A 442 -46.19 11.51 -11.68
C ARG A 442 -46.86 10.61 -12.72
N LEU A 443 -46.07 9.97 -13.57
CA LEU A 443 -46.47 8.99 -14.56
C LEU A 443 -46.13 7.60 -14.04
N LEU A 444 -47.14 6.76 -13.85
CA LEU A 444 -46.95 5.36 -13.46
C LEU A 444 -47.28 4.47 -14.65
N PHE A 445 -46.26 3.85 -15.23
CA PHE A 445 -46.41 3.00 -16.40
C PHE A 445 -46.82 1.58 -15.97
N PRO A 446 -47.96 1.05 -16.48
CA PRO A 446 -48.33 -0.32 -16.20
C PRO A 446 -47.38 -1.28 -16.94
N ALA A 447 -46.93 -2.32 -16.24
CA ALA A 447 -46.18 -3.41 -16.84
C ALA A 447 -46.98 -4.03 -18.00
N GLY A 448 -46.49 -3.87 -19.23
CA GLY A 448 -47.18 -4.31 -20.45
C GLY A 448 -47.51 -3.21 -21.48
N GLY A 449 -46.99 -1.98 -21.32
CA GLY A 449 -47.06 -0.96 -22.37
C GLY A 449 -48.42 -0.27 -22.53
N GLY A 450 -49.22 -0.23 -21.46
CA GLY A 450 -50.44 0.58 -21.40
C GLY A 450 -50.15 2.07 -21.17
N ALA A 451 -51.13 2.94 -21.45
CA ALA A 451 -51.00 4.37 -21.15
C ALA A 451 -50.71 4.57 -19.64
N PRO A 452 -49.76 5.46 -19.27
CA PRO A 452 -49.42 5.70 -17.87
C PRO A 452 -50.62 6.26 -17.12
N THR A 453 -50.76 5.86 -15.85
CA THR A 453 -51.66 6.57 -14.92
C THR A 453 -50.98 7.84 -14.44
N VAL A 454 -51.71 8.96 -14.50
CA VAL A 454 -51.20 10.30 -14.21
C VAL A 454 -51.71 10.75 -12.84
N THR A 455 -50.80 11.17 -11.96
CA THR A 455 -51.15 11.85 -10.70
C THR A 455 -50.44 13.19 -10.65
N ASP A 456 -51.20 14.27 -10.56
CA ASP A 456 -50.67 15.64 -10.49
C ASP A 456 -50.72 16.11 -9.02
N THR A 457 -49.62 16.69 -8.55
CA THR A 457 -49.47 17.24 -7.20
C THR A 457 -48.81 18.62 -7.26
N LEU A 458 -48.96 19.46 -6.22
CA LEU A 458 -48.16 20.67 -6.09
C LEU A 458 -46.66 20.32 -6.02
N LEU A 459 -45.78 21.33 -6.04
CA LEU A 459 -44.33 21.13 -5.95
C LEU A 459 -43.88 20.43 -4.65
N ASP A 460 -44.78 20.26 -3.67
CA ASP A 460 -44.55 19.47 -2.46
C ASP A 460 -44.66 17.95 -2.67
N GLY A 461 -45.02 17.49 -3.87
CA GLY A 461 -45.13 16.09 -4.25
C GLY A 461 -46.25 15.30 -3.55
N THR A 462 -47.11 15.95 -2.76
CA THR A 462 -48.10 15.27 -1.89
C THR A 462 -49.49 15.87 -1.97
N THR A 463 -49.63 17.19 -2.13
CA THR A 463 -50.93 17.85 -2.25
C THR A 463 -51.48 17.65 -3.66
N PRO A 464 -52.63 16.98 -3.85
CA PRO A 464 -53.20 16.78 -5.18
C PRO A 464 -53.45 18.11 -5.89
N TYR A 465 -53.07 18.17 -7.16
CA TYR A 465 -53.23 19.34 -8.00
C TYR A 465 -54.04 18.96 -9.23
N THR A 466 -55.03 19.78 -9.59
CA THR A 466 -55.84 19.57 -10.80
C THR A 466 -55.55 20.74 -11.73
N PRO A 467 -54.84 20.54 -12.85
CA PRO A 467 -54.62 21.60 -13.82
C PRO A 467 -55.96 22.15 -14.34
N THR A 468 -56.10 23.47 -14.33
CA THR A 468 -57.29 24.21 -14.78
C THR A 468 -57.06 24.95 -16.11
N GLY A 469 -55.81 25.08 -16.53
CA GLY A 469 -55.35 25.69 -17.76
C GLY A 469 -54.64 24.71 -18.71
N THR A 470 -53.78 25.24 -19.58
CA THR A 470 -53.00 24.45 -20.54
C THR A 470 -51.73 23.97 -19.87
N VAL A 471 -51.56 22.65 -19.76
CA VAL A 471 -50.34 22.06 -19.21
C VAL A 471 -49.24 22.05 -20.27
N GLY A 472 -48.08 22.63 -19.96
CA GLY A 472 -46.90 22.63 -20.80
C GLY A 472 -45.60 22.66 -19.97
N GLN A 473 -44.46 22.58 -20.64
CA GLN A 473 -43.18 22.84 -19.99
C GLN A 473 -43.13 24.30 -19.52
N CYS A 474 -42.60 24.55 -18.33
CA CYS A 474 -42.48 25.89 -17.78
C CYS A 474 -41.57 26.73 -18.68
N ALA A 475 -42.11 27.81 -19.26
CA ALA A 475 -41.31 28.74 -20.05
C ALA A 475 -40.27 29.42 -19.14
N PRO A 476 -38.99 29.52 -19.56
CA PRO A 476 -38.00 30.29 -18.81
C PRO A 476 -38.48 31.76 -18.70
N PRO A 477 -38.29 32.42 -17.55
CA PRO A 477 -38.79 33.77 -17.33
C PRO A 477 -38.20 34.74 -18.37
N ALA A 478 -39.07 35.57 -18.97
CA ALA A 478 -38.69 36.55 -19.98
C ALA A 478 -37.72 37.61 -19.41
N GLU A 479 -36.56 37.76 -20.05
CA GLU A 479 -35.56 38.77 -19.70
C GLU A 479 -36.04 40.21 -19.96
N GLU A 480 -35.85 41.08 -18.96
CA GLU A 480 -35.88 42.55 -19.07
C GLU A 480 -34.56 43.09 -19.68
N PRO A 481 -34.54 44.32 -20.24
CA PRO A 481 -33.65 44.66 -21.37
C PRO A 481 -32.23 45.16 -21.03
N ALA A 482 -31.27 44.61 -21.78
CA ALA A 482 -30.03 45.16 -22.36
C ALA A 482 -29.07 46.02 -21.51
N GLY A 483 -28.09 45.35 -20.88
CA GLY A 483 -26.76 45.89 -20.61
C GLY A 483 -25.79 45.76 -21.81
N PRO A 484 -24.63 46.44 -21.81
CA PRO A 484 -23.83 46.68 -23.01
C PRO A 484 -23.14 45.41 -23.53
N VAL A 485 -23.25 45.21 -24.85
CA VAL A 485 -22.62 44.13 -25.63
C VAL A 485 -21.11 44.08 -25.40
N GLU A 486 -20.62 42.97 -24.85
CA GLU A 486 -19.19 42.67 -24.72
C GLU A 486 -18.53 42.49 -26.10
N ARG A 487 -17.28 42.95 -26.21
CA ARG A 487 -16.47 42.92 -27.45
C ARG A 487 -15.28 41.98 -27.26
N ASP A 488 -15.05 41.12 -28.24
CA ASP A 488 -13.90 40.23 -28.27
C ASP A 488 -12.57 40.99 -28.33
N THR A 489 -11.65 40.65 -27.45
CA THR A 489 -10.31 41.22 -27.37
C THR A 489 -9.25 40.11 -27.39
N GLU A 490 -8.37 40.11 -28.39
CA GLU A 490 -7.26 39.18 -28.55
C GLU A 490 -5.92 39.92 -28.33
N VAL A 491 -4.92 39.29 -27.70
CA VAL A 491 -3.57 39.88 -27.51
C VAL A 491 -2.52 38.94 -28.08
N VAL A 492 -1.70 39.42 -29.01
CA VAL A 492 -0.69 38.64 -29.75
C VAL A 492 0.70 39.23 -29.52
N PRO A 493 1.70 38.46 -29.05
CA PRO A 493 3.09 38.90 -28.99
C PRO A 493 3.73 38.89 -30.38
N LEU A 494 4.37 40.00 -30.77
CA LEU A 494 5.01 40.17 -32.07
C LEU A 494 6.38 40.84 -31.91
N CYS A 495 7.23 40.70 -32.92
CA CYS A 495 8.54 41.33 -32.99
C CYS A 495 8.56 42.40 -34.08
N ASP A 496 9.03 43.59 -33.71
CA ASP A 496 9.30 44.69 -34.63
C ASP A 496 10.76 44.66 -35.06
N VAL A 497 11.02 44.18 -36.29
CA VAL A 497 12.38 44.00 -36.82
C VAL A 497 12.78 45.25 -37.60
N ALA A 498 13.66 46.05 -37.01
CA ALA A 498 14.24 47.22 -37.64
C ALA A 498 15.11 46.83 -38.85
N ALA A 499 15.34 47.77 -39.77
CA ALA A 499 16.09 47.52 -41.02
C ALA A 499 17.56 47.07 -40.80
N ASN A 500 18.10 47.25 -39.60
CA ASN A 500 19.43 46.79 -39.20
C ASN A 500 19.43 45.36 -38.63
N GLY A 501 18.27 44.70 -38.54
CA GLY A 501 18.11 43.34 -38.00
C GLY A 501 17.77 43.29 -36.51
N ASP A 502 17.75 44.43 -35.80
CA ASP A 502 17.39 44.46 -34.39
C ASP A 502 15.89 44.20 -34.23
N SER A 503 15.53 43.26 -33.37
CA SER A 503 14.15 42.86 -33.10
C SER A 503 13.71 43.37 -31.74
N THR A 504 12.64 44.19 -31.70
CA THR A 504 12.03 44.66 -30.45
C THR A 504 10.68 43.97 -30.25
N PRO A 505 10.51 43.13 -29.20
CA PRO A 505 9.24 42.45 -28.95
C PRO A 505 8.20 43.41 -28.32
N PHE A 506 6.94 43.25 -28.69
CA PHE A 506 5.81 44.05 -28.22
C PHE A 506 4.50 43.24 -28.25
N LEU A 507 3.46 43.71 -27.57
CA LEU A 507 2.13 43.10 -27.54
C LEU A 507 1.16 43.88 -28.44
N ARG A 508 0.42 43.18 -29.28
CA ARG A 508 -0.64 43.74 -30.14
C ARG A 508 -2.00 43.29 -29.65
N ARG A 509 -2.84 44.23 -29.21
CA ARG A 509 -4.24 43.98 -28.83
C ARG A 509 -5.18 44.29 -29.99
N LEU A 510 -6.01 43.32 -30.37
CA LEU A 510 -7.02 43.40 -31.42
C LEU A 510 -8.42 43.41 -30.78
N LEU A 511 -9.21 44.45 -31.05
CA LEU A 511 -10.58 44.58 -30.58
C LEU A 511 -11.55 44.43 -31.76
N PHE A 512 -12.33 43.34 -31.77
CA PHE A 512 -13.24 43.04 -32.87
C PHE A 512 -14.63 43.68 -32.62
N PRO A 513 -15.16 44.49 -33.55
CA PRO A 513 -16.52 44.98 -33.44
C PRO A 513 -17.50 43.86 -33.80
N ALA A 514 -18.59 43.73 -33.03
CA ALA A 514 -19.63 42.69 -33.15
C ALA A 514 -20.40 42.63 -34.51
N GLY A 515 -19.99 43.43 -35.51
CA GLY A 515 -20.57 43.47 -36.86
C GLY A 515 -19.61 43.11 -37.99
N GLY A 516 -18.44 42.51 -37.71
CA GLY A 516 -17.51 42.04 -38.75
C GLY A 516 -16.67 43.13 -39.42
N GLY A 517 -16.37 44.23 -38.72
CA GLY A 517 -15.41 45.24 -39.17
C GLY A 517 -13.96 44.86 -38.83
N ALA A 518 -12.98 45.51 -39.48
CA ALA A 518 -11.57 45.33 -39.15
C ALA A 518 -11.31 45.65 -37.66
N PRO A 519 -10.52 44.83 -36.94
CA PRO A 519 -10.26 45.04 -35.53
C PRO A 519 -9.53 46.36 -35.29
N ALA A 520 -9.87 47.04 -34.18
CA ALA A 520 -9.05 48.14 -33.71
C ALA A 520 -7.77 47.58 -33.08
N VAL A 521 -6.61 48.13 -33.47
CA VAL A 521 -5.30 47.64 -33.04
C VAL A 521 -4.69 48.61 -32.03
N THR A 522 -4.22 48.11 -30.90
CA THR A 522 -3.40 48.86 -29.93
C THR A 522 -2.14 48.08 -29.65
N ASP A 523 -0.98 48.67 -29.94
CA ASP A 523 0.33 48.07 -29.68
C ASP A 523 0.92 48.66 -28.40
N THR A 524 1.42 47.81 -27.51
CA THR A 524 2.11 48.18 -26.28
C THR A 524 3.43 47.41 -26.16
N LEU A 525 4.38 47.88 -25.35
CA LEU A 525 5.56 47.09 -24.99
C LEU A 525 5.11 45.81 -24.26
N LEU A 526 6.05 44.88 -24.00
CA LEU A 526 5.74 43.63 -23.28
C LEU A 526 5.14 43.83 -21.87
N ASP A 527 5.21 45.05 -21.33
CA ASP A 527 4.54 45.44 -20.08
C ASP A 527 3.01 45.61 -20.21
N GLY A 528 2.45 45.49 -21.42
CA GLY A 528 1.02 45.56 -21.70
C GLY A 528 0.40 46.94 -21.54
N THR A 529 1.16 47.98 -21.18
CA THR A 529 0.61 49.30 -20.80
C THR A 529 1.28 50.47 -21.50
N THR A 530 2.58 50.41 -21.78
CA THR A 530 3.31 51.47 -22.46
C THR A 530 3.02 51.41 -23.97
N PRO A 531 2.40 52.43 -24.60
CA PRO A 531 2.12 52.40 -26.03
C PRO A 531 3.39 52.21 -26.86
N TYR A 532 3.35 51.28 -27.80
CA TYR A 532 4.42 50.99 -28.73
C TYR A 532 3.97 51.29 -30.15
N THR A 533 4.87 51.79 -30.98
CA THR A 533 4.59 52.02 -32.41
C THR A 533 5.67 51.28 -33.19
N PRO A 534 5.33 50.18 -33.88
CA PRO A 534 6.31 49.45 -34.67
C PRO A 534 6.92 50.35 -35.75
N THR A 535 8.25 50.38 -35.83
CA THR A 535 9.03 51.19 -36.77
C THR A 535 9.68 50.36 -37.88
N GLY A 536 9.73 49.05 -37.72
CA GLY A 536 10.26 48.06 -38.65
C GLY A 536 9.20 47.08 -39.16
N THR A 537 9.66 45.91 -39.61
CA THR A 537 8.77 44.84 -40.11
C THR A 537 8.23 44.03 -38.94
N VAL A 538 6.92 44.01 -38.78
CA VAL A 538 6.26 43.23 -37.73
C VAL A 538 6.12 41.77 -38.16
N GLY A 539 6.71 40.84 -37.40
CA GLY A 539 6.63 39.40 -37.64
C GLY A 539 6.58 38.59 -36.33
N GLN A 540 6.33 37.28 -36.43
CA GLN A 540 6.44 36.39 -35.27
C GLN A 540 7.90 36.20 -34.90
N CYS A 541 8.22 36.31 -33.61
CA CYS A 541 9.60 36.20 -33.11
C CYS A 541 10.16 34.80 -33.38
N THR A 542 11.12 34.68 -34.31
CA THR A 542 11.84 33.42 -34.58
C THR A 542 13.14 33.41 -33.78
N ALA A 543 13.36 32.39 -32.94
CA ALA A 543 14.59 32.26 -32.16
C ALA A 543 15.78 31.98 -33.10
N VAL A 544 16.82 32.81 -33.04
CA VAL A 544 18.06 32.64 -33.81
C VAL A 544 19.00 31.72 -33.04
N THR A 545 19.29 30.54 -33.58
CA THR A 545 20.30 29.60 -33.06
C THR A 545 21.66 29.90 -33.70
N GLU A 546 22.64 30.35 -32.91
CA GLU A 546 24.05 30.36 -33.28
C GLU A 546 24.81 29.42 -32.33
N GLN A 547 25.36 28.33 -32.88
CA GLN A 547 26.05 27.25 -32.18
C GLN A 547 27.56 27.50 -32.16
N PRO A 548 28.24 27.65 -31.00
CA PRO A 548 29.69 27.60 -30.92
C PRO A 548 30.20 26.16 -30.76
N ALA A 549 31.43 25.92 -31.21
CA ALA A 549 32.09 24.61 -31.24
C ALA A 549 32.28 24.00 -29.83
N PRO A 550 32.25 22.65 -29.70
CA PRO A 550 32.30 21.98 -28.40
C PRO A 550 33.67 22.15 -27.72
N GLU A 551 33.67 22.67 -26.50
CA GLU A 551 34.85 22.71 -25.63
C GLU A 551 35.16 21.32 -25.08
N ALA A 552 36.45 20.97 -25.06
CA ALA A 552 36.97 19.75 -24.44
C ALA A 552 36.82 19.83 -22.92
N ARG A 553 36.13 18.86 -22.33
CA ARG A 553 35.91 18.74 -20.88
C ARG A 553 36.98 17.79 -20.31
N VAL A 554 37.28 17.93 -19.02
CA VAL A 554 38.40 17.24 -18.34
C VAL A 554 37.94 16.82 -16.95
N ASP A 555 38.23 15.58 -16.55
CA ASP A 555 37.89 15.01 -15.24
C ASP A 555 39.11 15.04 -14.29
N ILE A 556 38.90 15.26 -12.98
CA ILE A 556 39.97 15.38 -11.98
C ILE A 556 39.65 14.55 -10.73
N GLU A 557 40.48 13.55 -10.44
CA GLU A 557 40.41 12.70 -9.24
C GLU A 557 41.48 13.14 -8.22
N THR A 558 41.14 13.15 -6.92
CA THR A 558 42.08 13.62 -5.87
C THR A 558 42.18 12.65 -4.70
N ASP A 559 43.41 12.22 -4.36
CA ASP A 559 43.70 11.36 -3.19
C ASP A 559 44.58 12.10 -2.17
N THR A 560 44.37 11.88 -0.86
CA THR A 560 45.31 12.36 0.17
C THR A 560 46.34 11.28 0.50
N LEU A 561 47.63 11.59 0.34
CA LEU A 561 48.74 10.70 0.65
C LEU A 561 49.73 11.36 1.62
N CYS A 562 50.39 10.53 2.42
CA CYS A 562 51.46 10.92 3.32
C CYS A 562 52.80 10.84 2.60
N LEU A 563 53.63 11.86 2.79
CA LEU A 563 55.04 11.87 2.45
C LEU A 563 55.77 11.11 3.55
N VAL A 564 56.24 9.91 3.26
CA VAL A 564 56.95 9.03 4.20
C VAL A 564 58.43 9.01 3.86
N ASP A 565 59.27 9.36 4.83
CA ASP A 565 60.72 9.31 4.68
C ASP A 565 61.19 7.85 4.51
N ASP A 566 61.91 7.58 3.42
CA ASP A 566 62.35 6.22 3.05
C ASP A 566 63.32 5.63 4.06
N ALA A 567 64.06 6.45 4.81
CA ALA A 567 65.07 6.00 5.75
C ALA A 567 64.49 5.72 7.14
N THR A 568 63.47 6.47 7.56
CA THR A 568 62.90 6.34 8.92
C THR A 568 61.53 5.70 8.96
N GLY A 569 60.78 5.72 7.86
CA GLY A 569 59.37 5.33 7.82
C GLY A 569 58.42 6.34 8.49
N GLU A 570 58.91 7.51 8.90
CA GLU A 570 58.07 8.55 9.49
C GLU A 570 57.34 9.37 8.43
N VAL A 571 56.11 9.78 8.75
CA VAL A 571 55.35 10.74 7.96
C VAL A 571 55.93 12.14 8.16
N VAL A 572 56.57 12.68 7.13
CA VAL A 572 57.19 14.01 7.13
C VAL A 572 56.29 15.11 6.52
N GLY A 573 55.15 14.73 5.94
CA GLY A 573 54.16 15.66 5.42
C GLY A 573 52.93 14.96 4.81
N ARG A 574 51.94 15.73 4.38
CA ARG A 574 50.76 15.26 3.65
C ARG A 574 50.59 16.05 2.35
N VAL A 575 50.14 15.39 1.30
CA VAL A 575 49.87 16.00 -0.02
C VAL A 575 48.57 15.45 -0.60
N LEU A 576 47.88 16.27 -1.40
CA LEU A 576 46.82 15.82 -2.30
C LEU A 576 47.45 15.47 -3.65
N VAL A 577 47.14 14.30 -4.19
CA VAL A 577 47.51 13.88 -5.54
C VAL A 577 46.31 14.09 -6.45
N GLU A 578 46.37 15.11 -7.29
CA GLU A 578 45.37 15.38 -8.34
C GLU A 578 45.77 14.66 -9.63
N ARG A 579 44.90 13.78 -10.14
CA ARG A 579 45.03 13.09 -11.42
C ARG A 579 43.96 13.61 -12.37
N VAL A 580 44.41 14.14 -13.51
CA VAL A 580 43.57 14.75 -14.54
C VAL A 580 43.40 13.74 -15.67
N TYR A 581 42.17 13.47 -16.06
CA TYR A 581 41.79 12.52 -17.12
C TYR A 581 41.07 13.25 -18.26
N ASP A 582 41.34 12.81 -19.48
CA ASP A 582 40.56 13.16 -20.66
C ASP A 582 39.24 12.38 -20.61
N ASP A 583 38.11 13.08 -20.59
CA ASP A 583 36.79 12.49 -20.32
C ASP A 583 36.20 11.73 -21.51
N GLN A 584 36.78 11.88 -22.71
CA GLN A 584 36.39 11.12 -23.90
C GLN A 584 37.13 9.78 -24.00
N THR A 585 38.36 9.72 -23.51
CA THR A 585 39.22 8.54 -23.63
C THR A 585 39.47 7.81 -22.30
N GLY A 586 39.17 8.45 -21.17
CA GLY A 586 39.54 7.99 -19.83
C GLY A 586 41.05 7.99 -19.58
N GLN A 587 41.87 8.57 -20.47
CA GLN A 587 43.32 8.57 -20.30
C GLN A 587 43.76 9.66 -19.34
N ARG A 588 44.62 9.30 -18.38
CA ARG A 588 45.25 10.25 -17.47
C ARG A 588 46.22 11.16 -18.22
N THR A 589 45.88 12.43 -18.36
CA THR A 589 46.68 13.42 -19.09
C THR A 589 47.72 14.09 -18.21
N THR A 590 47.45 14.29 -16.91
CA THR A 590 48.39 14.93 -15.96
C THR A 590 48.21 14.38 -14.55
N GLN A 591 49.27 14.34 -13.74
CA GLN A 591 49.21 14.13 -12.30
C GLN A 591 50.08 15.18 -11.59
N ARG A 592 49.56 15.82 -10.55
CA ARG A 592 50.32 16.77 -9.71
C ARG A 592 50.05 16.55 -8.22
N THR A 593 51.08 16.75 -7.41
CA THR A 593 50.98 16.79 -5.94
C THR A 593 50.82 18.23 -5.48
N VAL A 594 49.83 18.51 -4.64
CA VAL A 594 49.57 19.84 -4.07
C VAL A 594 49.49 19.77 -2.55
N ASP A 595 49.83 20.88 -1.90
CA ASP A 595 49.74 21.02 -0.46
C ASP A 595 48.25 21.08 -0.06
N PRO A 596 47.80 20.27 0.91
CA PRO A 596 46.38 20.13 1.21
C PRO A 596 45.76 21.37 1.86
N VAL A 597 46.58 22.30 2.35
CA VAL A 597 46.13 23.53 3.01
C VAL A 597 46.19 24.71 2.05
N THR A 598 47.21 24.78 1.19
CA THR A 598 47.46 25.95 0.34
C THR A 598 47.14 25.74 -1.14
N GLY A 599 46.95 24.50 -1.60
CA GLY A 599 46.73 24.14 -3.00
C GLY A 599 47.94 24.39 -3.92
N THR A 600 49.08 24.77 -3.37
CA THR A 600 50.30 25.03 -4.15
C THR A 600 51.00 23.71 -4.52
N PRO A 601 51.61 23.59 -5.72
CA PRO A 601 52.31 22.36 -6.10
C PRO A 601 53.44 22.02 -5.13
N VAL A 602 53.41 20.80 -4.56
CA VAL A 602 54.44 20.29 -3.67
C VAL A 602 55.37 19.40 -4.46
N THR A 603 56.67 19.71 -4.40
CA THR A 603 57.70 18.82 -4.95
C THR A 603 58.06 17.79 -3.88
N VAL A 604 57.90 16.50 -4.18
CA VAL A 604 58.29 15.40 -3.28
C VAL A 604 59.80 15.45 -3.04
N PRO A 605 60.28 15.64 -1.78
CA PRO A 605 61.71 15.68 -1.48
C PRO A 605 62.41 14.35 -1.82
N ALA A 606 63.68 14.40 -2.18
CA ALA A 606 64.45 13.18 -2.46
C ALA A 606 64.61 12.34 -1.18
N GLY A 607 64.31 11.04 -1.25
CA GLY A 607 64.33 10.12 -0.11
C GLY A 607 63.00 10.03 0.65
N VAL A 608 61.90 10.48 0.02
CA VAL A 608 60.54 10.42 0.56
C VAL A 608 59.63 9.83 -0.51
N HIS A 609 58.75 8.89 -0.15
CA HIS A 609 57.73 8.34 -1.04
C HIS A 609 56.32 8.68 -0.57
N LEU A 610 55.34 8.49 -1.46
CA LEU A 610 53.92 8.67 -1.13
C LEU A 610 53.35 7.34 -0.62
N ALA A 611 52.73 7.35 0.55
CA ALA A 611 52.03 6.21 1.13
C ALA A 611 50.65 6.63 1.67
N VAL A 612 49.75 5.67 1.85
CA VAL A 612 48.45 5.94 2.49
C VAL A 612 48.69 6.27 3.97
N CYS A 613 48.13 7.38 4.44
CA CYS A 613 48.29 7.80 5.83
C CYS A 613 47.65 6.78 6.78
N THR A 614 48.44 6.21 7.69
CA THR A 614 47.97 5.38 8.81
C THR A 614 48.19 6.18 10.09
N ASP A 615 47.12 6.59 10.79
CA ASP A 615 47.22 7.37 12.03
C ASP A 615 46.84 6.52 13.27
N PRO A 616 47.58 6.54 14.39
CA PRO A 616 47.36 5.62 15.52
C PRO A 616 46.56 6.18 16.71
N CYS A 617 46.13 7.44 16.75
CA CYS A 617 45.43 7.98 17.93
C CYS A 617 44.55 9.20 17.56
N ASP A 618 43.23 9.03 17.49
CA ASP A 618 42.30 10.15 17.67
C ASP A 618 41.00 9.68 18.35
N GLY A 619 40.75 10.24 19.54
CA GLY A 619 39.53 9.99 20.30
C GLY A 619 39.65 10.37 21.78
N ARG A 620 39.44 11.65 22.11
CA ARG A 620 38.87 11.98 23.43
C ARG A 620 37.44 11.44 23.46
N THR A 621 37.10 10.62 24.46
CA THR A 621 35.80 9.97 24.57
C THR A 621 34.65 10.97 24.79
N THR A 622 33.51 10.67 24.19
CA THR A 622 32.21 11.33 24.36
C THR A 622 31.73 11.28 25.83
N PRO A 623 31.14 12.37 26.38
CA PRO A 623 30.57 12.35 27.72
C PRO A 623 29.36 11.41 27.79
N ALA A 624 29.35 10.52 28.78
CA ALA A 624 28.21 9.64 29.05
C ALA A 624 27.28 10.30 30.07
N ALA A 625 25.98 10.37 29.75
CA ALA A 625 24.94 10.86 30.65
C ALA A 625 24.12 9.68 31.19
N THR A 626 23.98 9.57 32.51
CA THR A 626 23.12 8.54 33.13
C THR A 626 21.73 9.13 33.40
N LEU A 627 20.67 8.51 32.87
CA LEU A 627 19.27 8.84 33.16
C LEU A 627 18.73 7.97 34.31
N GLY A 628 17.89 8.54 35.16
CA GLY A 628 17.19 7.79 36.22
C GLY A 628 16.96 8.54 37.54
N LEU A 629 17.22 9.85 37.60
CA LEU A 629 17.02 10.67 38.80
C LEU A 629 16.08 11.85 38.49
N CYS A 630 15.28 12.24 39.48
CA CYS A 630 14.44 13.41 39.49
C CYS A 630 14.78 14.29 40.68
N LEU A 631 14.69 15.61 40.52
CA LEU A 631 14.67 16.54 41.65
C LEU A 631 13.47 16.27 42.55
N ALA A 632 13.48 16.81 43.77
CA ALA A 632 12.41 16.61 44.76
C ALA A 632 11.01 17.07 44.28
N ASP A 633 10.94 17.87 43.21
CA ASP A 633 9.70 18.30 42.56
C ASP A 633 9.25 17.38 41.41
N GLY A 634 9.94 16.26 41.19
CA GLY A 634 9.66 15.30 40.11
C GLY A 634 10.33 15.64 38.77
N THR A 635 11.13 16.70 38.69
CA THR A 635 11.78 17.10 37.44
C THR A 635 12.92 16.14 37.08
N PRO A 636 12.92 15.46 35.92
CA PRO A 636 13.97 14.53 35.54
C PRO A 636 15.30 15.27 35.28
N ILE A 637 16.41 14.66 35.70
CA ILE A 637 17.77 15.16 35.51
C ILE A 637 18.69 14.07 34.92
N ALA A 638 19.72 14.48 34.18
CA ALA A 638 20.79 13.60 33.72
C ALA A 638 22.14 14.05 34.29
N VAL A 639 22.94 13.13 34.83
CA VAL A 639 24.28 13.43 35.37
C VAL A 639 25.34 13.19 34.31
N VAL A 640 26.23 14.15 34.09
CA VAL A 640 27.30 14.11 33.08
C VAL A 640 28.61 13.70 33.74
N VAL A 641 29.23 12.65 33.23
CA VAL A 641 30.53 12.14 33.72
C VAL A 641 31.51 12.00 32.56
N THR A 642 32.74 12.50 32.73
CA THR A 642 33.86 12.26 31.83
C THR A 642 34.86 11.28 32.45
N ARG A 643 35.53 10.50 31.60
CA ARG A 643 36.59 9.57 32.02
C ARG A 643 37.90 9.93 31.33
N ALA A 644 38.99 10.05 32.10
CA ALA A 644 40.33 10.26 31.58
C ALA A 644 41.01 8.94 31.17
N CYS A 645 42.09 9.04 30.41
CA CYS A 645 42.83 7.89 29.85
C CYS A 645 43.49 6.96 30.90
N ASP A 646 43.51 7.36 32.17
CA ASP A 646 43.97 6.54 33.30
C ASP A 646 42.83 5.81 34.04
N GLY A 647 41.60 5.90 33.52
CA GLY A 647 40.41 5.29 34.08
C GLY A 647 39.73 6.12 35.17
N THR A 648 40.22 7.31 35.50
CA THR A 648 39.57 8.18 36.49
C THR A 648 38.30 8.83 35.91
N THR A 649 37.18 8.77 36.65
CA THR A 649 35.92 9.42 36.28
C THR A 649 35.68 10.69 37.08
N THR A 650 35.40 11.79 36.40
CA THR A 650 35.02 13.08 37.00
C THR A 650 33.59 13.42 36.61
N GLN A 651 32.75 13.73 37.60
CA GLN A 651 31.42 14.24 37.35
C GLN A 651 31.51 15.74 37.05
N ASP A 652 31.12 16.12 35.84
CA ASP A 652 31.25 17.50 35.37
C ASP A 652 30.03 18.34 35.79
N GLY A 653 28.83 17.75 35.79
CA GLY A 653 27.60 18.44 36.15
C GLY A 653 26.34 17.61 35.96
N TRP A 654 25.18 18.26 35.95
CA TRP A 654 23.90 17.64 35.63
C TRP A 654 23.03 18.58 34.79
N ILE A 655 22.18 17.99 33.94
CA ILE A 655 21.26 18.68 33.04
C ILE A 655 19.85 18.49 33.57
N ASN A 656 19.09 19.57 33.72
CA ASN A 656 17.66 19.51 33.95
C ASN A 656 16.97 19.14 32.63
N LEU A 657 16.39 17.94 32.54
CA LEU A 657 15.85 17.41 31.28
C LEU A 657 14.54 18.06 30.86
N ALA A 658 13.83 18.72 31.78
CA ALA A 658 12.64 19.49 31.44
C ALA A 658 12.96 20.88 30.85
N THR A 659 14.15 21.44 31.15
CA THR A 659 14.50 22.82 30.76
C THR A 659 15.76 22.93 29.91
N GLY A 660 16.55 21.85 29.77
CA GLY A 660 17.85 21.83 29.10
C GLY A 660 18.97 22.55 29.87
N ALA A 661 18.70 23.07 31.07
CA ALA A 661 19.69 23.86 31.83
C ALA A 661 20.77 22.96 32.46
N TYR A 662 22.03 23.23 32.16
CA TYR A 662 23.20 22.56 32.74
C TYR A 662 23.67 23.26 34.03
N SER A 663 23.94 22.48 35.07
CA SER A 663 24.51 22.92 36.34
C SER A 663 25.79 22.15 36.63
N VAL A 664 26.89 22.87 36.89
CA VAL A 664 28.18 22.27 37.25
C VAL A 664 28.13 21.70 38.67
N GLY A 665 28.66 20.49 38.89
CA GLY A 665 28.73 19.83 40.20
C GLY A 665 27.66 18.76 40.47
N ALA A 666 27.53 18.33 41.73
CA ALA A 666 26.59 17.27 42.13
C ALA A 666 25.12 17.74 42.09
N PRO A 667 24.14 16.85 41.84
CA PRO A 667 22.73 17.16 42.00
C PRO A 667 22.40 17.64 43.42
N PRO A 668 21.37 18.47 43.61
CA PRO A 668 20.87 18.82 44.93
C PRO A 668 20.53 17.56 45.75
N ALA A 669 20.84 17.58 47.05
CA ALA A 669 20.48 16.49 47.96
C ALA A 669 18.96 16.29 47.97
N GLY A 670 18.51 15.06 47.69
CA GLY A 670 17.08 14.71 47.61
C GLY A 670 16.60 14.25 46.23
N ALA A 671 17.50 14.01 45.26
CA ALA A 671 17.10 13.41 43.98
C ALA A 671 16.70 11.92 44.13
N VAL A 672 15.59 11.50 43.52
CA VAL A 672 15.01 10.14 43.61
C VAL A 672 14.69 9.57 42.22
N ALA A 673 14.54 8.26 42.08
CA ALA A 673 14.21 7.63 40.78
C ALA A 673 12.74 7.88 40.35
N CYS A 674 12.48 7.92 39.03
CA CYS A 674 11.15 8.18 38.45
C CYS A 674 10.73 7.12 37.41
N GLY A 675 9.47 6.65 37.44
CA GLY A 675 8.80 5.89 36.36
C GLY A 675 7.72 4.87 36.82
N GLU A 676 6.65 4.73 36.03
CA GLU A 676 5.52 3.78 36.21
C GLU A 676 5.62 2.54 35.27
N SER A 677 5.43 1.33 35.79
CA SER A 677 4.98 0.15 35.01
C SER A 677 4.44 -0.95 35.93
N ARG A 678 3.27 -1.49 35.61
CA ARG A 678 2.59 -2.57 36.38
C ARG A 678 3.21 -3.93 36.07
N SER A 679 3.54 -4.67 37.13
CA SER A 679 3.94 -6.09 37.16
C SER A 679 5.10 -6.50 36.25
N ILE A 680 6.31 -6.07 36.60
CA ILE A 680 7.50 -6.87 36.36
C ILE A 680 7.95 -7.41 37.71
N THR A 681 7.93 -8.74 37.86
CA THR A 681 8.82 -9.41 38.81
C THR A 681 10.23 -9.16 38.30
N THR A 682 11.01 -8.30 38.96
CA THR A 682 12.44 -8.20 38.66
C THR A 682 13.08 -9.54 39.01
N THR A 683 13.25 -10.43 38.04
CA THR A 683 14.10 -11.63 38.16
C THR A 683 15.56 -11.22 38.03
N GLY A 684 16.05 -10.44 38.99
CA GLY A 684 17.45 -10.42 39.34
C GLY A 684 17.61 -11.29 40.58
N THR A 685 18.34 -12.40 40.49
CA THR A 685 18.73 -13.17 41.67
C THR A 685 19.89 -12.42 42.33
N PHE A 686 19.66 -11.88 43.53
CA PHE A 686 20.68 -11.23 44.35
C PHE A 686 21.26 -12.22 45.36
N CYS A 687 22.42 -11.91 45.90
CA CYS A 687 23.04 -12.65 46.99
C CYS A 687 22.97 -11.83 48.27
N ASP A 688 22.56 -12.48 49.35
CA ASP A 688 22.73 -11.95 50.70
C ASP A 688 24.18 -12.21 51.15
N VAL A 689 25.05 -11.20 51.08
CA VAL A 689 26.49 -11.34 51.30
C VAL A 689 26.84 -10.88 52.72
N LEU A 690 27.39 -11.80 53.52
CA LEU A 690 27.88 -11.51 54.87
C LEU A 690 29.14 -10.61 54.81
N PRO A 691 29.49 -9.90 55.91
CA PRO A 691 30.66 -9.00 55.92
C PRO A 691 32.02 -9.64 55.59
N ASP A 692 32.12 -10.97 55.63
CA ASP A 692 33.32 -11.73 55.24
C ASP A 692 33.35 -12.14 53.74
N GLY A 693 32.33 -11.73 52.97
CA GLY A 693 32.18 -12.04 51.54
C GLY A 693 31.44 -13.34 51.24
N THR A 694 31.02 -14.10 52.25
CA THR A 694 30.26 -15.35 52.04
C THR A 694 28.79 -15.09 51.71
N VAL A 695 28.20 -15.90 50.83
CA VAL A 695 26.79 -15.79 50.45
C VAL A 695 25.93 -16.61 51.43
N ALA A 696 25.11 -15.92 52.23
CA ALA A 696 24.14 -16.53 53.16
C ALA A 696 22.88 -17.07 52.46
N GLY A 697 22.59 -16.62 51.24
CA GLY A 697 21.53 -17.17 50.41
C GLY A 697 21.21 -16.35 49.17
N LEU A 698 20.49 -16.98 48.24
CA LEU A 698 19.99 -16.34 47.02
C LEU A 698 18.62 -15.70 47.30
N VAL A 699 18.44 -14.46 46.86
CA VAL A 699 17.31 -13.59 47.19
C VAL A 699 16.69 -13.04 45.91
N LEU A 700 15.37 -13.15 45.81
CA LEU A 700 14.55 -12.43 44.82
C LEU A 700 13.82 -11.29 45.52
N VAL A 701 13.68 -10.17 44.84
CA VAL A 701 12.94 -9.00 45.33
C VAL A 701 11.55 -8.96 44.68
N GLU A 702 10.51 -9.08 45.51
CA GLU A 702 9.11 -9.05 45.09
C GLU A 702 8.48 -7.71 45.52
N TYR A 703 7.95 -6.95 44.57
CA TYR A 703 7.30 -5.66 44.81
C TYR A 703 5.77 -5.83 44.76
N HIS A 704 5.07 -5.38 45.79
CA HIS A 704 3.62 -5.23 45.82
C HIS A 704 3.26 -3.77 45.60
N TYR A 705 2.29 -3.51 44.72
CA TYR A 705 1.88 -2.16 44.34
C TYR A 705 0.44 -1.87 44.81
N ALA A 706 0.20 -0.64 45.26
CA ALA A 706 -1.12 -0.13 45.55
C ALA A 706 -1.88 0.18 44.24
N ALA A 707 -3.20 0.40 44.36
CA ALA A 707 -4.07 0.67 43.19
C ALA A 707 -3.70 1.94 42.40
N ASP A 708 -2.93 2.84 43.00
CA ASP A 708 -2.41 4.07 42.39
C ASP A 708 -1.04 3.90 41.71
N GLY A 709 -0.49 2.68 41.66
CA GLY A 709 0.80 2.39 41.06
C GLY A 709 2.01 2.66 41.96
N SER A 710 1.82 3.16 43.18
CA SER A 710 2.90 3.28 44.16
C SER A 710 3.27 1.91 44.75
N VAL A 711 4.52 1.71 45.15
CA VAL A 711 4.95 0.48 45.84
C VAL A 711 4.32 0.45 47.23
N GLU A 712 3.39 -0.47 47.46
CA GLU A 712 2.75 -0.70 48.76
C GLU A 712 3.69 -1.43 49.72
N SER A 713 4.44 -2.43 49.24
CA SER A 713 5.46 -3.13 50.04
C SER A 713 6.50 -3.86 49.18
N VAL A 714 7.65 -4.16 49.77
CA VAL A 714 8.71 -4.98 49.16
C VAL A 714 8.94 -6.19 50.04
N ARG A 715 8.94 -7.39 49.46
CA ARG A 715 9.23 -8.65 50.14
C ARG A 715 10.44 -9.31 49.49
N LEU A 716 11.38 -9.75 50.31
CA LEU A 716 12.48 -10.59 49.87
C LEU A 716 12.05 -12.05 49.96
N VAL A 717 12.32 -12.86 48.93
CA VAL A 717 12.02 -14.29 48.92
C VAL A 717 13.25 -15.10 48.57
N ASN A 718 13.38 -16.28 49.16
CA ASN A 718 14.49 -17.18 48.91
C ASN A 718 14.36 -17.70 47.48
N ALA A 719 15.38 -17.48 46.64
CA ALA A 719 15.31 -17.80 45.21
C ALA A 719 15.14 -19.30 44.93
N THR A 720 15.52 -20.16 45.87
CA THR A 720 15.40 -21.62 45.74
C THR A 720 14.06 -22.15 46.24
N SER A 721 13.51 -21.58 47.31
CA SER A 721 12.32 -22.13 47.98
C SER A 721 11.05 -21.29 47.85
N GLY A 722 11.13 -20.04 47.40
CA GLY A 722 10.01 -19.10 47.30
C GLY A 722 9.46 -18.61 48.65
N ALA A 723 10.08 -18.98 49.78
CA ALA A 723 9.66 -18.53 51.11
C ALA A 723 10.19 -17.12 51.40
N THR A 724 9.49 -16.34 52.25
CA THR A 724 9.99 -15.02 52.70
C THR A 724 11.39 -15.15 53.30
N TYR A 725 12.31 -14.33 52.81
CA TYR A 725 13.72 -14.32 53.18
C TYR A 725 14.05 -13.11 54.04
N VAL A 726 14.85 -13.31 55.09
CA VAL A 726 15.34 -12.23 55.96
C VAL A 726 16.85 -12.15 55.77
N PRO A 727 17.38 -11.04 55.23
CA PRO A 727 18.82 -10.88 55.02
C PRO A 727 19.61 -10.99 56.32
N GLN A 728 20.69 -11.76 56.28
CA GLN A 728 21.70 -11.90 57.31
C GLN A 728 22.91 -10.98 57.04
N GLY A 729 23.06 -10.51 55.79
CA GLY A 729 24.10 -9.61 55.30
C GLY A 729 23.55 -8.52 54.36
N GLU A 730 24.39 -8.03 53.45
CA GLU A 730 24.02 -7.03 52.44
C GLU A 730 23.50 -7.74 51.18
N VAL A 731 22.26 -7.44 50.79
CA VAL A 731 21.70 -7.94 49.53
C VAL A 731 22.32 -7.17 48.37
N THR A 732 23.21 -7.82 47.62
CA THR A 732 23.96 -7.23 46.50
C THR A 732 24.02 -8.20 45.33
N THR A 733 24.57 -7.77 44.20
CA THR A 733 24.86 -8.67 43.06
C THR A 733 25.81 -9.77 43.50
N CYS A 734 25.52 -11.02 43.12
CA CYS A 734 26.33 -12.17 43.52
C CYS A 734 27.81 -12.01 43.11
N PRO A 735 28.76 -12.30 44.01
CA PRO A 735 30.17 -12.35 43.66
C PRO A 735 30.43 -13.34 42.51
N THR A 736 31.46 -13.07 41.70
CA THR A 736 31.84 -13.91 40.56
C THR A 736 32.15 -15.33 41.03
N GLY A 737 31.40 -16.33 40.53
CA GLY A 737 31.54 -17.76 40.90
C GLY A 737 30.40 -18.35 41.75
N GLU A 738 29.30 -17.61 41.94
CA GLU A 738 28.08 -18.08 42.62
C GLU A 738 26.84 -17.72 41.75
N ALA A 739 26.72 -18.31 40.55
CA ALA A 739 25.60 -18.06 39.64
C ALA A 739 24.52 -19.16 39.77
N PRO A 740 23.22 -18.83 39.59
CA PRO A 740 22.15 -19.81 39.71
C PRO A 740 22.25 -20.88 38.58
N PRO A 741 21.79 -22.12 38.84
CA PRO A 741 21.75 -23.16 37.82
C PRO A 741 20.81 -22.76 36.68
N GLU A 742 21.35 -22.73 35.46
CA GLU A 742 20.59 -22.45 34.23
C GLU A 742 19.59 -23.58 33.96
N ARG A 743 18.42 -23.23 33.40
CA ARG A 743 17.36 -24.16 33.03
C ARG A 743 17.10 -24.13 31.53
N ASP A 744 17.14 -25.28 30.87
CA ASP A 744 16.83 -25.45 29.45
C ASP A 744 15.55 -26.24 29.25
N ILE A 745 14.67 -25.77 28.38
CA ILE A 745 13.41 -26.45 28.06
C ILE A 745 13.49 -27.05 26.65
N VAL A 746 13.25 -28.36 26.52
CA VAL A 746 13.27 -29.09 25.23
C VAL A 746 12.02 -29.97 25.10
N GLN A 747 11.32 -29.91 23.96
CA GLN A 747 10.25 -30.85 23.65
C GLN A 747 10.81 -32.18 23.11
N LEU A 748 10.33 -33.29 23.65
CA LEU A 748 10.74 -34.67 23.32
C LEU A 748 9.50 -35.56 23.14
N CYS A 749 9.70 -36.74 22.58
CA CYS A 749 8.67 -37.76 22.40
C CYS A 749 9.03 -39.02 23.17
N ASP A 750 8.08 -39.54 23.96
CA ASP A 750 8.18 -40.83 24.64
C ASP A 750 7.49 -41.92 23.80
N THR A 751 8.28 -42.81 23.22
CA THR A 751 7.77 -43.92 22.40
C THR A 751 7.66 -45.18 23.24
N ALA A 752 6.44 -45.54 23.65
CA ALA A 752 6.15 -46.75 24.40
C ALA A 752 6.40 -48.01 23.55
N ALA A 753 6.59 -49.17 24.20
CA ALA A 753 6.89 -50.45 23.54
C ALA A 753 5.81 -50.93 22.55
N ASN A 754 4.60 -50.38 22.61
CA ASN A 754 3.50 -50.63 21.69
C ASN A 754 3.47 -49.67 20.49
N GLY A 755 4.49 -48.81 20.33
CA GLY A 755 4.58 -47.80 19.28
C GLY A 755 3.79 -46.52 19.55
N THR A 756 3.15 -46.37 20.71
CA THR A 756 2.46 -45.12 21.06
C THR A 756 3.50 -44.03 21.38
N VAL A 757 3.43 -42.91 20.67
CA VAL A 757 4.31 -41.76 20.86
C VAL A 757 3.58 -40.67 21.64
N THR A 758 4.13 -40.26 22.79
CA THR A 758 3.56 -39.18 23.63
C THR A 758 4.53 -37.99 23.66
N PRO A 759 4.17 -36.81 23.13
CA PRO A 759 5.01 -35.63 23.24
C PRO A 759 4.98 -35.05 24.66
N PHE A 760 6.12 -34.58 25.15
CA PHE A 760 6.30 -33.97 26.46
C PHE A 760 7.45 -32.95 26.43
N VAL A 761 7.53 -32.10 27.44
CA VAL A 761 8.57 -31.08 27.62
C VAL A 761 9.48 -31.50 28.76
N ARG A 762 10.79 -31.41 28.57
CA ARG A 762 11.82 -31.68 29.57
C ARG A 762 12.56 -30.40 29.92
N ASP A 763 12.52 -30.04 31.20
CA ASP A 763 13.26 -28.92 31.80
C ASP A 763 14.56 -29.47 32.43
N TYR A 764 15.70 -29.20 31.83
CA TYR A 764 17.02 -29.61 32.29
C TYR A 764 17.61 -28.55 33.23
N ALA A 765 18.03 -28.97 34.43
CA ALA A 765 18.89 -28.17 35.28
C ALA A 765 20.36 -28.37 34.88
N ARG A 766 21.10 -27.28 34.70
CA ARG A 766 22.54 -27.32 34.43
C ARG A 766 23.34 -26.71 35.57
N SER A 767 24.54 -27.23 35.75
CA SER A 767 25.60 -26.59 36.54
C SER A 767 26.26 -25.47 35.75
N GLU A 768 27.07 -24.67 36.44
CA GLU A 768 27.83 -23.54 35.89
C GLU A 768 28.82 -23.92 34.77
N SER A 769 29.20 -25.20 34.65
CA SER A 769 30.01 -25.69 33.53
C SER A 769 29.18 -26.20 32.34
N GLY A 770 27.87 -25.92 32.31
CA GLY A 770 26.91 -26.39 31.32
C GLY A 770 26.54 -27.88 31.45
N GLN A 771 27.01 -28.58 32.49
CA GLN A 771 26.71 -30.00 32.68
C GLN A 771 25.29 -30.17 33.24
N ILE A 772 24.46 -30.98 32.59
CA ILE A 772 23.10 -31.31 33.06
C ILE A 772 23.20 -32.05 34.40
N THR A 773 22.64 -31.46 35.46
CA THR A 773 22.62 -32.01 36.83
C THR A 773 21.28 -32.64 37.19
N GLY A 774 20.23 -32.39 36.42
CA GLY A 774 18.90 -32.98 36.63
C GLY A 774 17.92 -32.60 35.53
N HIS A 775 16.72 -33.17 35.56
CA HIS A 775 15.62 -32.73 34.72
C HIS A 775 14.26 -32.98 35.39
N THR A 776 13.23 -32.25 34.95
CA THR A 776 11.83 -32.47 35.29
C THR A 776 11.01 -32.52 34.01
N ASP A 777 10.13 -33.52 33.88
CA ASP A 777 9.33 -33.75 32.68
C ASP A 777 7.88 -33.32 32.90
N TYR A 778 7.28 -32.69 31.90
CA TYR A 778 5.89 -32.23 31.91
C TYR A 778 5.20 -32.61 30.60
N ARG A 779 3.90 -32.90 30.64
CA ARG A 779 3.08 -32.94 29.42
C ARG A 779 2.99 -31.54 28.81
N LEU A 780 2.54 -31.44 27.55
CA LEU A 780 2.34 -30.15 26.89
C LEU A 780 1.31 -29.25 27.61
N ASP A 781 0.48 -29.80 28.49
CA ASP A 781 -0.45 -29.06 29.36
C ASP A 781 0.16 -28.61 30.71
N GLY A 782 1.46 -28.85 30.93
CA GLY A 782 2.19 -28.49 32.15
C GLY A 782 2.06 -29.46 33.32
N THR A 783 1.29 -30.55 33.20
CA THR A 783 1.21 -31.58 34.26
C THR A 783 2.47 -32.43 34.32
N PRO A 784 2.98 -32.83 35.52
CA PRO A 784 4.17 -33.67 35.63
C PRO A 784 4.03 -34.97 34.81
N TYR A 785 5.09 -35.32 34.08
CA TYR A 785 5.16 -36.47 33.21
C TYR A 785 6.33 -37.38 33.62
N THR A 786 6.20 -38.68 33.37
CA THR A 786 7.29 -39.64 33.55
C THR A 786 7.30 -40.52 32.31
N PRO A 787 8.34 -40.42 31.46
CA PRO A 787 8.44 -41.24 30.27
C PRO A 787 8.45 -42.73 30.64
N ALA A 788 7.59 -43.51 30.00
CA ALA A 788 7.46 -44.95 30.20
C ALA A 788 8.11 -45.77 29.06
N GLY A 789 8.53 -45.10 27.99
CA GLY A 789 9.15 -45.67 26.80
C GLY A 789 10.51 -45.04 26.46
N THR A 790 10.87 -45.09 25.17
CA THR A 790 12.13 -44.54 24.67
C THR A 790 11.95 -43.06 24.37
N VAL A 791 12.72 -42.21 25.05
CA VAL A 791 12.68 -40.77 24.84
C VAL A 791 13.58 -40.40 23.65
N GLY A 792 12.98 -39.79 22.61
CA GLY A 792 13.67 -39.31 21.43
C GLY A 792 13.15 -37.95 20.96
N ARG A 793 13.75 -37.38 19.91
CA ARG A 793 13.15 -36.24 19.21
C ARG A 793 11.93 -36.73 18.42
N CYS A 794 10.88 -35.93 18.37
CA CYS A 794 9.69 -36.26 17.58
C CYS A 794 10.07 -36.25 16.09
N GLN A 795 9.99 -37.39 15.41
CA GLN A 795 10.37 -37.57 14.01
C GLN A 795 9.16 -38.15 13.26
N GLU A 796 8.84 -37.63 12.07
CA GLU A 796 7.79 -38.20 11.21
C GLU A 796 8.22 -39.56 10.65
N PRO A 797 7.31 -40.55 10.54
CA PRO A 797 7.69 -41.90 10.17
C PRO A 797 7.97 -42.02 8.66
N THR A 798 9.25 -42.12 8.29
CA THR A 798 9.71 -42.69 7.01
C THR A 798 10.13 -44.15 7.21
N PRO A 799 9.83 -45.11 6.31
CA PRO A 799 10.32 -46.48 6.42
C PRO A 799 11.84 -46.55 6.29
N GLU A 800 12.45 -47.50 7.00
CA GLU A 800 13.86 -47.55 7.39
C GLU A 800 14.91 -47.63 6.26
N GLY A 801 15.89 -46.71 6.29
CA GLY A 801 17.32 -47.05 6.47
C GLY A 801 18.15 -47.67 5.32
N ARG A 802 17.59 -47.91 4.12
CA ARG A 802 18.36 -48.50 3.00
C ARG A 802 18.12 -47.75 1.70
N ASP A 803 19.21 -47.44 1.02
CA ASP A 803 19.20 -46.97 -0.36
C ASP A 803 19.64 -48.11 -1.29
N VAL A 804 19.01 -48.25 -2.45
CA VAL A 804 19.23 -49.36 -3.39
C VAL A 804 19.50 -48.81 -4.79
N GLU A 805 20.73 -48.99 -5.25
CA GLU A 805 21.16 -48.62 -6.60
C GLU A 805 21.22 -49.86 -7.50
N ILE A 806 20.62 -49.81 -8.69
CA ILE A 806 20.60 -50.93 -9.63
C ILE A 806 21.54 -50.63 -10.81
N THR A 807 22.58 -51.46 -11.00
CA THR A 807 23.54 -51.34 -12.11
C THR A 807 23.44 -52.54 -13.06
N PRO A 808 23.21 -52.34 -14.37
CA PRO A 808 23.22 -53.45 -15.33
C PRO A 808 24.64 -54.02 -15.54
N MET A 809 24.74 -55.35 -15.53
CA MET A 809 26.00 -56.10 -15.73
C MET A 809 25.80 -57.30 -16.66
N CYS A 810 26.90 -57.81 -17.21
CA CYS A 810 26.92 -58.99 -18.06
C CYS A 810 27.78 -60.09 -17.43
N VAL A 811 27.27 -61.32 -17.43
CA VAL A 811 28.05 -62.54 -17.17
C VAL A 811 28.75 -62.91 -18.47
N VAL A 812 30.07 -62.82 -18.52
CA VAL A 812 30.90 -63.02 -19.70
C VAL A 812 31.69 -64.33 -19.55
N ASP A 813 31.67 -65.17 -20.57
CA ASP A 813 32.46 -66.40 -20.60
C ASP A 813 33.96 -66.07 -20.72
N ASN A 814 34.77 -66.61 -19.80
CA ASN A 814 36.20 -66.31 -19.73
C ASN A 814 37.00 -66.88 -20.91
N ALA A 815 36.50 -67.92 -21.58
CA ALA A 815 37.17 -68.55 -22.71
C ALA A 815 36.85 -67.88 -24.04
N THR A 816 35.61 -67.39 -24.22
CA THR A 816 35.15 -66.83 -25.50
C THR A 816 34.99 -65.31 -25.49
N GLY A 817 34.88 -64.68 -24.32
CA GLY A 817 34.56 -63.26 -24.18
C GLY A 817 33.11 -62.91 -24.54
N THR A 818 32.24 -63.90 -24.77
CA THR A 818 30.84 -63.68 -25.14
C THR A 818 29.96 -63.48 -23.90
N VAL A 819 28.97 -62.60 -23.99
CA VAL A 819 27.94 -62.42 -22.97
C VAL A 819 27.07 -63.68 -22.91
N VAL A 820 27.05 -64.33 -21.74
CA VAL A 820 26.27 -65.55 -21.45
C VAL A 820 24.89 -65.19 -20.90
N GLN A 821 24.82 -64.15 -20.05
CA GLN A 821 23.58 -63.68 -19.42
C GLN A 821 23.71 -62.20 -19.04
N ARG A 822 22.63 -61.43 -19.17
CA ARG A 822 22.53 -60.07 -18.60
C ARG A 822 21.92 -60.16 -17.21
N VAL A 823 22.49 -59.44 -16.25
CA VAL A 823 22.09 -59.44 -14.83
C VAL A 823 22.01 -58.00 -14.31
N LEU A 824 21.25 -57.78 -13.24
CA LEU A 824 21.23 -56.50 -12.52
C LEU A 824 22.00 -56.67 -11.22
N ALA A 825 22.95 -55.79 -10.95
CA ALA A 825 23.63 -55.67 -9.66
C ALA A 825 22.83 -54.71 -8.78
N GLU A 826 22.14 -55.26 -7.79
CA GLU A 826 21.45 -54.50 -6.75
C GLU A 826 22.45 -54.18 -5.65
N VAL A 827 22.87 -52.92 -5.58
CA VAL A 827 23.81 -52.40 -4.59
C VAL A 827 23.03 -51.73 -3.47
N THR A 828 23.06 -52.34 -2.28
CA THR A 828 22.41 -51.77 -1.11
C THR A 828 23.40 -50.90 -0.35
N TYR A 829 23.00 -49.68 0.01
CA TYR A 829 23.71 -48.76 0.88
C TYR A 829 22.95 -48.53 2.19
N ASP A 830 23.71 -48.28 3.25
CA ASP A 830 23.20 -47.76 4.51
C ASP A 830 22.91 -46.27 4.33
N SER A 831 21.64 -45.86 4.42
CA SER A 831 21.24 -44.48 4.10
C SER A 831 21.72 -43.44 5.13
N VAL A 832 22.23 -43.89 6.28
CA VAL A 832 22.76 -43.01 7.34
C VAL A 832 24.25 -42.76 7.18
N THR A 833 25.00 -43.78 6.72
CA THR A 833 26.47 -43.73 6.63
C THR A 833 26.99 -43.67 5.20
N GLY A 834 26.16 -43.93 4.20
CA GLY A 834 26.56 -44.11 2.79
C GLY A 834 27.38 -45.37 2.55
N ALA A 835 27.54 -46.24 3.55
CA ALA A 835 28.34 -47.45 3.44
C ALA A 835 27.62 -48.52 2.61
N ARG A 836 28.30 -49.11 1.62
CA ARG A 836 27.76 -50.23 0.83
C ARG A 836 27.60 -51.47 1.71
N LEU A 837 26.35 -51.90 1.89
CA LEU A 837 25.95 -53.04 2.72
C LEU A 837 26.02 -54.38 1.96
N GLY A 838 25.82 -54.39 0.64
CA GLY A 838 25.86 -55.62 -0.12
C GLY A 838 25.67 -55.43 -1.63
N VAL A 839 25.93 -56.50 -2.39
CA VAL A 839 25.48 -56.62 -3.78
C VAL A 839 24.84 -57.97 -4.01
N ALA A 840 23.61 -57.94 -4.52
CA ALA A 840 22.94 -59.10 -5.08
C ALA A 840 22.94 -58.99 -6.61
N TYR A 841 23.19 -60.10 -7.31
CA TYR A 841 23.02 -60.16 -8.75
C TYR A 841 21.71 -60.87 -9.05
N VAL A 842 20.77 -60.17 -9.65
CA VAL A 842 19.43 -60.67 -9.95
C VAL A 842 19.21 -60.77 -11.46
N ASP A 843 18.41 -61.74 -11.86
CA ASP A 843 18.01 -61.89 -13.25
C ASP A 843 16.96 -60.82 -13.58
N PRO A 844 17.12 -59.99 -14.63
CA PRO A 844 16.22 -58.88 -14.93
C PRO A 844 14.79 -59.33 -15.29
N THR A 845 14.60 -60.60 -15.63
CA THR A 845 13.29 -61.14 -16.03
C THR A 845 12.57 -61.79 -14.84
N THR A 846 13.31 -62.43 -13.93
CA THR A 846 12.72 -63.22 -12.83
C THR A 846 12.96 -62.64 -11.45
N TRP A 847 13.85 -61.64 -11.31
CA TRP A 847 14.30 -61.02 -10.06
C TRP A 847 14.89 -62.00 -9.03
N GLY A 848 15.14 -63.26 -9.43
CA GLY A 848 15.80 -64.27 -8.61
C GLY A 848 17.32 -64.12 -8.63
N PRO A 849 18.03 -64.61 -7.60
CA PRO A 849 19.48 -64.56 -7.53
C PRO A 849 20.14 -65.38 -8.65
N VAL A 850 21.14 -64.82 -9.31
CA VAL A 850 21.86 -65.46 -10.42
C VAL A 850 23.11 -66.15 -9.89
N ALA A 851 23.20 -67.46 -10.11
CA ALA A 851 24.43 -68.22 -9.85
C ALA A 851 25.39 -68.08 -11.04
N LEU A 852 26.61 -67.61 -10.79
CA LEU A 852 27.64 -67.49 -11.84
C LEU A 852 28.14 -68.87 -12.29
N PRO A 853 27.98 -69.25 -13.57
CA PRO A 853 28.53 -70.51 -14.07
C PRO A 853 30.06 -70.53 -13.96
N GLY A 854 30.63 -71.67 -13.60
CA GLY A 854 32.09 -71.83 -13.53
C GLY A 854 32.73 -71.56 -14.89
N GLY A 855 33.71 -70.65 -14.93
CA GLY A 855 34.35 -70.20 -16.16
C GLY A 855 33.81 -68.88 -16.72
N THR A 856 33.00 -68.13 -15.96
CA THR A 856 32.52 -66.79 -16.33
C THR A 856 33.06 -65.71 -15.39
N HIS A 857 32.99 -64.43 -15.78
CA HIS A 857 33.20 -63.27 -14.93
C HIS A 857 32.11 -62.22 -15.18
N LEU A 858 31.93 -61.30 -14.23
CA LEU A 858 31.03 -60.16 -14.39
C LEU A 858 31.81 -59.00 -15.02
N ALA A 859 31.26 -58.40 -16.07
CA ALA A 859 31.79 -57.20 -16.72
C ALA A 859 30.65 -56.22 -17.05
N ALA A 860 31.00 -54.96 -17.30
CA ALA A 860 30.07 -54.03 -17.93
C ALA A 860 29.69 -54.59 -19.32
N CYS A 861 28.40 -54.54 -19.65
CA CYS A 861 27.95 -54.99 -20.96
C CYS A 861 28.57 -54.09 -22.04
N PRO A 862 29.20 -54.63 -23.10
CA PRO A 862 29.68 -53.81 -24.20
C PRO A 862 28.50 -53.05 -24.83
N ASP A 863 28.72 -51.77 -25.15
CA ASP A 863 27.76 -50.86 -25.79
C ASP A 863 27.44 -51.32 -27.22
N GLU A 864 26.69 -52.41 -27.35
CA GLU A 864 25.90 -52.68 -28.55
C GLU A 864 24.53 -52.04 -28.36
N GLU A 865 24.12 -51.28 -29.38
CA GLU A 865 22.84 -50.59 -29.55
C GLU A 865 21.70 -51.38 -28.88
N PRO A 866 20.98 -50.78 -27.89
CA PRO A 866 20.05 -51.54 -27.07
C PRO A 866 18.94 -52.12 -27.93
N GLU A 867 18.86 -53.46 -28.00
CA GLU A 867 17.61 -54.10 -28.41
C GLU A 867 16.49 -53.59 -27.50
N PRO A 868 15.29 -53.34 -28.05
CA PRO A 868 14.22 -52.70 -27.31
C PRO A 868 13.84 -53.56 -26.11
N THR A 869 14.18 -53.07 -24.93
CA THR A 869 13.63 -53.57 -23.67
C THR A 869 12.11 -53.55 -23.79
N PRO A 870 11.40 -54.60 -23.35
CA PRO A 870 9.94 -54.59 -23.36
C PRO A 870 9.45 -53.36 -22.59
N ALA A 871 8.70 -52.49 -23.27
CA ALA A 871 8.12 -51.32 -22.64
C ALA A 871 7.04 -51.82 -21.66
N VAL A 872 7.12 -51.39 -20.40
CA VAL A 872 6.13 -51.71 -19.38
C VAL A 872 5.48 -50.40 -18.95
N ASP A 873 4.20 -50.24 -19.26
CA ASP A 873 3.40 -49.14 -18.72
C ASP A 873 2.68 -49.62 -17.46
N VAL A 874 2.81 -48.86 -16.36
CA VAL A 874 2.09 -49.14 -15.11
C VAL A 874 0.98 -48.11 -14.95
N LEU A 875 -0.26 -48.56 -14.95
CA LEU A 875 -1.47 -47.74 -14.84
C LEU A 875 -2.15 -48.01 -13.50
N GLN A 876 -2.34 -47.00 -12.66
CA GLN A 876 -3.21 -47.12 -11.50
C GLN A 876 -4.68 -47.01 -11.94
N LEU A 877 -5.46 -48.05 -11.67
CA LEU A 877 -6.86 -48.17 -12.06
C LEU A 877 -7.71 -48.53 -10.84
N CYS A 878 -9.02 -48.30 -10.96
CA CYS A 878 -10.00 -48.68 -9.95
C CYS A 878 -10.92 -49.76 -10.51
N ASP A 879 -11.06 -50.84 -9.76
CA ASP A 879 -12.07 -51.85 -9.98
C ASP A 879 -13.33 -51.46 -9.21
N VAL A 880 -14.45 -51.25 -9.92
CA VAL A 880 -15.74 -50.91 -9.31
C VAL A 880 -16.63 -52.16 -9.30
N PRO A 881 -16.59 -52.98 -8.23
CA PRO A 881 -17.50 -54.11 -8.05
C PRO A 881 -18.96 -53.62 -7.95
N ALA A 882 -19.91 -54.53 -8.18
CA ALA A 882 -21.35 -54.23 -8.09
C ALA A 882 -21.81 -53.69 -6.72
N SER A 883 -20.96 -53.79 -5.69
CA SER A 883 -21.16 -53.17 -4.36
C SER A 883 -20.89 -51.66 -4.33
N GLY A 884 -20.34 -51.07 -5.40
CA GLY A 884 -20.21 -49.62 -5.58
C GLY A 884 -19.00 -48.96 -4.91
N THR A 885 -18.13 -49.72 -4.23
CA THR A 885 -16.89 -49.17 -3.64
C THR A 885 -15.71 -49.45 -4.57
N PRO A 886 -15.07 -48.42 -5.18
CA PRO A 886 -13.90 -48.61 -6.03
C PRO A 886 -12.72 -49.16 -5.23
N VAL A 887 -12.05 -50.20 -5.76
CA VAL A 887 -10.82 -50.76 -5.20
C VAL A 887 -9.65 -50.42 -6.13
N PRO A 888 -8.67 -49.63 -5.68
CA PRO A 888 -7.53 -49.27 -6.52
C PRO A 888 -6.54 -50.44 -6.67
N PHE A 889 -5.96 -50.58 -7.86
CA PHE A 889 -4.96 -51.59 -8.21
C PHE A 889 -4.02 -51.06 -9.31
N LEU A 890 -2.92 -51.76 -9.59
CA LEU A 890 -1.96 -51.41 -10.63
C LEU A 890 -2.10 -52.40 -11.81
N ARG A 891 -2.16 -51.88 -13.03
CA ARG A 891 -2.14 -52.65 -14.28
C ARG A 891 -0.82 -52.44 -14.99
N HIS A 892 -0.07 -53.52 -15.17
CA HIS A 892 1.17 -53.57 -15.93
C HIS A 892 0.87 -54.01 -17.35
N VAL A 893 1.16 -53.16 -18.33
CA VAL A 893 0.99 -53.41 -19.77
C VAL A 893 2.36 -53.63 -20.38
N VAL A 894 2.71 -54.89 -20.65
CA VAL A 894 4.03 -55.27 -21.17
C VAL A 894 3.96 -55.43 -22.69
N TYR A 895 4.69 -54.58 -23.40
CA TYR A 895 4.85 -54.64 -24.85
C TYR A 895 6.07 -55.49 -25.21
N LEU A 896 5.82 -56.70 -25.69
CA LEU A 896 6.87 -57.59 -26.18
C LEU A 896 7.17 -57.28 -27.66
N PRO A 897 8.45 -57.08 -28.06
CA PRO A 897 8.82 -56.88 -29.46
C PRO A 897 8.30 -58.03 -30.34
N GLY A 898 7.51 -57.70 -31.36
CA GLY A 898 6.90 -58.67 -32.29
C GLY A 898 5.55 -59.25 -31.86
N SER A 899 5.03 -58.90 -30.68
CA SER A 899 3.66 -59.25 -30.28
C SER A 899 2.67 -58.23 -30.83
N THR A 900 1.55 -58.69 -31.40
CA THR A 900 0.44 -57.82 -31.80
C THR A 900 -0.47 -57.42 -30.62
N SER A 901 -0.24 -57.98 -29.44
CA SER A 901 -1.03 -57.73 -28.23
C SER A 901 -0.13 -57.62 -26.99
N PRO A 902 -0.31 -56.60 -26.14
CA PRO A 902 0.44 -56.50 -24.88
C PRO A 902 0.00 -57.59 -23.89
N VAL A 903 0.91 -57.99 -23.00
CA VAL A 903 0.59 -58.85 -21.85
C VAL A 903 0.12 -57.95 -20.70
N ILE A 904 -1.03 -58.26 -20.12
CA ILE A 904 -1.62 -57.51 -19.01
C ILE A 904 -1.43 -58.29 -17.72
N VAL A 905 -0.84 -57.66 -16.71
CA VAL A 905 -0.73 -58.20 -15.35
C VAL A 905 -1.31 -57.17 -14.39
N ASP A 906 -2.35 -57.55 -13.65
CA ASP A 906 -2.96 -56.70 -12.63
C ASP A 906 -2.40 -57.11 -11.26
N THR A 907 -1.97 -56.15 -10.45
CA THR A 907 -1.48 -56.34 -9.08
C THR A 907 -2.19 -55.39 -8.12
N THR A 908 -2.16 -55.65 -6.81
CA THR A 908 -2.57 -54.66 -5.82
C THR A 908 -1.64 -53.43 -5.87
N LEU A 909 -1.92 -52.39 -5.08
CA LEU A 909 -1.08 -51.20 -5.00
C LEU A 909 0.36 -51.48 -4.50
N ASP A 910 0.66 -52.67 -3.98
CA ASP A 910 2.02 -53.08 -3.62
C ASP A 910 2.89 -53.46 -4.84
N GLY A 911 2.30 -53.50 -6.04
CA GLY A 911 3.01 -53.77 -7.30
C GLY A 911 3.42 -55.24 -7.52
N THR A 912 3.12 -56.15 -6.59
CA THR A 912 3.64 -57.53 -6.60
C THR A 912 2.57 -58.60 -6.37
N THR A 913 1.54 -58.32 -5.58
CA THR A 913 0.46 -59.27 -5.28
C THR A 913 -0.52 -59.29 -6.44
N PRO A 914 -0.77 -60.43 -7.12
CA PRO A 914 -1.72 -60.48 -8.24
C PRO A 914 -3.13 -60.05 -7.83
N TYR A 915 -3.76 -59.25 -8.68
CA TYR A 915 -5.10 -58.72 -8.51
C TYR A 915 -5.99 -59.15 -9.67
N VAL A 916 -7.25 -59.50 -9.37
CA VAL A 916 -8.23 -59.88 -10.40
C VAL A 916 -9.42 -58.93 -10.25
N PRO A 917 -9.64 -58.02 -11.22
CA PRO A 917 -10.80 -57.14 -11.19
C PRO A 917 -12.10 -57.94 -11.16
N ALA A 918 -12.95 -57.67 -10.17
CA ALA A 918 -14.26 -58.29 -9.96
C ALA A 918 -15.40 -57.45 -10.55
N GLY A 919 -15.13 -56.21 -10.97
CA GLY A 919 -16.08 -55.23 -11.48
C GLY A 919 -15.59 -54.49 -12.73
N THR A 920 -16.11 -53.28 -12.95
CA THR A 920 -15.71 -52.46 -14.11
C THR A 920 -14.41 -51.73 -13.79
N VAL A 921 -13.39 -51.94 -14.62
CA VAL A 921 -12.10 -51.25 -14.50
C VAL A 921 -12.19 -49.87 -15.14
N GLY A 922 -11.91 -48.82 -14.36
CA GLY A 922 -11.84 -47.43 -14.82
C GLY A 922 -10.68 -46.67 -14.19
N VAL A 923 -10.48 -45.42 -14.59
CA VAL A 923 -9.51 -44.54 -13.92
C VAL A 923 -10.07 -44.18 -12.54
N CYS A 924 -9.23 -44.23 -11.50
CA CYS A 924 -9.63 -43.76 -10.18
C CYS A 924 -9.89 -42.25 -10.24
N GLN A 925 -11.14 -41.83 -10.38
CA GLN A 925 -11.48 -40.44 -10.07
C GLN A 925 -11.45 -40.32 -8.54
N PRO A 926 -10.62 -39.41 -7.97
CA PRO A 926 -10.79 -39.06 -6.56
C PRO A 926 -12.25 -38.63 -6.38
N GLN A 927 -12.90 -39.05 -5.29
CA GLN A 927 -14.18 -38.46 -4.92
C GLN A 927 -14.01 -36.95 -4.98
N ALA A 928 -14.79 -36.29 -5.85
CA ALA A 928 -14.68 -34.86 -6.05
C ALA A 928 -14.76 -34.18 -4.68
N GLN A 929 -13.64 -33.62 -4.22
CA GLN A 929 -13.73 -32.61 -3.19
C GLN A 929 -14.62 -31.52 -3.78
N PRO A 930 -15.65 -31.05 -3.05
CA PRO A 930 -16.46 -29.94 -3.51
C PRO A 930 -15.50 -28.82 -3.84
N CYS A 931 -15.54 -28.36 -5.09
CA CYS A 931 -14.57 -27.41 -5.57
C CYS A 931 -14.77 -26.09 -4.77
N ARG A 932 -13.67 -25.47 -4.34
CA ARG A 932 -13.68 -24.21 -3.58
C ARG A 932 -12.76 -23.21 -4.27
N ASP A 933 -13.28 -22.02 -4.47
CA ASP A 933 -12.50 -20.86 -4.92
C ASP A 933 -12.19 -19.98 -3.71
N SER A 934 -10.95 -19.56 -3.58
CA SER A 934 -10.54 -18.57 -2.57
C SER A 934 -10.15 -17.27 -3.27
N SER A 935 -10.78 -16.17 -2.89
CA SER A 935 -10.35 -14.83 -3.30
C SER A 935 -9.92 -14.01 -2.10
N ALA A 936 -8.96 -13.11 -2.31
CA ALA A 936 -8.54 -12.13 -1.31
C ALA A 936 -8.99 -10.75 -1.77
N LEU A 937 -9.82 -10.09 -0.96
CA LEU A 937 -10.34 -8.76 -1.23
C LEU A 937 -9.77 -7.75 -0.22
N LEU A 938 -9.16 -6.67 -0.71
CA LEU A 938 -8.82 -5.55 0.16
C LEU A 938 -10.09 -4.80 0.55
N VAL A 939 -10.39 -4.76 1.84
CA VAL A 939 -11.55 -4.09 2.41
C VAL A 939 -11.13 -3.19 3.56
N CYS A 940 -11.99 -2.25 3.93
CA CYS A 940 -11.77 -1.31 5.01
C CYS A 940 -12.74 -1.60 6.14
N ASP A 941 -12.22 -1.66 7.36
CA ASP A 941 -13.03 -1.66 8.58
C ASP A 941 -13.37 -0.21 8.93
N LEU A 942 -14.59 0.22 8.59
CA LEU A 942 -15.07 1.59 8.81
C LEU A 942 -15.54 1.73 10.26
N PRO A 943 -14.95 2.62 11.08
CA PRO A 943 -15.39 2.81 12.45
C PRO A 943 -16.87 3.19 12.51
N THR A 944 -17.59 2.68 13.52
CA THR A 944 -19.02 2.97 13.73
C THR A 944 -19.28 3.82 14.98
N ASP A 945 -18.21 4.15 15.71
CA ASP A 945 -18.24 4.90 16.96
C ASP A 945 -18.18 6.43 16.76
N GLY A 946 -18.06 6.91 15.51
CA GLY A 946 -18.00 8.35 15.18
C GLY A 946 -19.28 9.14 15.40
N THR A 947 -20.43 8.50 15.60
CA THR A 947 -21.72 9.18 15.84
C THR A 947 -22.34 8.85 17.21
N PRO A 948 -21.65 9.13 18.32
CA PRO A 948 -22.17 8.83 19.65
C PRO A 948 -23.30 9.78 20.04
N HIS A 949 -24.25 9.30 20.83
CA HIS A 949 -25.30 10.14 21.39
C HIS A 949 -24.72 11.13 22.41
N PRO A 950 -24.84 12.45 22.23
CA PRO A 950 -24.32 13.40 23.19
C PRO A 950 -25.14 13.42 24.49
N ALA A 951 -24.46 13.66 25.60
CA ALA A 951 -25.08 14.02 26.87
C ALA A 951 -25.13 15.55 27.00
N LEU A 952 -26.31 16.07 27.32
CA LEU A 952 -26.55 17.50 27.59
C LEU A 952 -26.73 17.70 29.09
N THR A 953 -25.80 18.41 29.73
CA THR A 953 -25.85 18.69 31.16
C THR A 953 -26.11 20.18 31.41
N ASP A 954 -27.18 20.49 32.13
CA ASP A 954 -27.56 21.86 32.48
C ASP A 954 -26.41 22.59 33.19
N THR A 955 -26.17 23.84 32.80
CA THR A 955 -25.07 24.64 33.34
C THR A 955 -25.46 26.10 33.48
N SER A 956 -24.65 26.87 34.21
CA SER A 956 -24.94 28.30 34.37
C SER A 956 -24.86 29.01 33.02
N PRO A 957 -25.88 29.80 32.61
CA PRO A 957 -25.82 30.56 31.36
C PRO A 957 -24.95 31.83 31.46
N ALA A 958 -24.54 32.23 32.66
CA ALA A 958 -23.81 33.48 32.89
C ALA A 958 -22.51 33.66 32.06
N PRO A 959 -21.70 32.60 31.80
CA PRO A 959 -20.52 32.73 30.94
C PRO A 959 -20.85 33.00 29.47
N TYR A 960 -22.02 32.58 28.99
CA TYR A 960 -22.44 32.69 27.58
C TYR A 960 -23.32 33.92 27.34
N TYR A 961 -23.97 34.43 28.39
CA TYR A 961 -24.74 35.66 28.35
C TYR A 961 -24.39 36.56 29.54
N PRO A 962 -23.31 37.37 29.44
CA PRO A 962 -22.81 38.16 30.57
C PRO A 962 -23.58 39.47 30.82
N TYR A 963 -24.68 39.72 30.10
CA TYR A 963 -25.45 40.95 30.23
C TYR A 963 -26.40 40.89 31.43
N GLY A 964 -26.53 42.02 32.16
CA GLY A 964 -27.36 42.12 33.36
C GLY A 964 -28.87 41.93 33.15
N THR A 965 -29.34 41.86 31.90
CA THR A 965 -30.72 41.53 31.53
C THR A 965 -31.02 40.03 31.64
N GLY A 966 -30.00 39.18 31.77
CA GLY A 966 -30.12 37.73 31.83
C GLY A 966 -30.79 37.24 33.12
N SER A 967 -31.80 36.38 32.96
CA SER A 967 -32.51 35.70 34.04
C SER A 967 -32.40 34.18 33.83
N PRO A 968 -31.49 33.49 34.53
CA PRO A 968 -31.35 32.03 34.44
C PRO A 968 -32.68 31.31 34.69
N VAL A 969 -33.02 30.37 33.80
CA VAL A 969 -34.22 29.53 33.93
C VAL A 969 -33.87 28.26 34.69
N ALA A 970 -34.59 27.97 35.76
CA ALA A 970 -34.45 26.70 36.48
C ALA A 970 -35.21 25.58 35.75
N GLY A 971 -34.67 24.35 35.80
CA GLY A 971 -35.33 23.17 35.23
C GLY A 971 -35.14 23.00 33.72
N ALA A 972 -34.16 23.67 33.12
CA ALA A 972 -33.85 23.54 31.69
C ALA A 972 -33.40 22.11 31.32
N GLN A 973 -32.89 21.32 32.29
CA GLN A 973 -32.60 19.89 32.09
C GLN A 973 -33.79 19.10 31.52
N THR A 974 -35.04 19.47 31.83
CA THR A 974 -36.21 18.81 31.23
C THR A 974 -36.24 18.99 29.71
N LEU A 975 -35.88 20.17 29.20
CA LEU A 975 -35.77 20.43 27.76
C LEU A 975 -34.57 19.70 27.17
N TRP A 976 -33.42 19.73 27.85
CA TRP A 976 -32.19 19.04 27.42
C TRP A 976 -32.37 17.53 27.26
N ASN A 977 -33.30 16.94 28.02
CA ASN A 977 -33.66 15.53 27.94
C ASN A 977 -34.75 15.23 26.87
N GLY A 978 -35.03 16.18 25.96
CA GLY A 978 -36.06 16.06 24.92
C GLY A 978 -37.50 16.33 25.38
N GLY A 979 -37.68 16.86 26.60
CA GLY A 979 -38.99 17.28 27.11
C GLY A 979 -39.45 18.64 26.58
N THR A 980 -40.53 19.15 27.15
CA THR A 980 -41.06 20.49 26.83
C THR A 980 -40.85 21.47 27.99
N LEU A 981 -40.63 22.74 27.67
CA LEU A 981 -40.45 23.80 28.65
C LEU A 981 -41.23 25.06 28.25
N ASN A 982 -42.13 25.52 29.13
CA ASN A 982 -42.86 26.76 28.95
C ASN A 982 -42.26 27.87 29.82
N LEU A 983 -41.82 28.92 29.15
CA LEU A 983 -41.32 30.15 29.75
C LEU A 983 -42.45 31.19 29.78
N PRO A 984 -42.99 31.55 30.95
CA PRO A 984 -44.03 32.56 31.03
C PRO A 984 -43.47 33.94 30.67
N ALA A 985 -44.34 34.81 30.16
CA ALA A 985 -44.00 36.19 29.90
C ALA A 985 -43.54 36.90 31.19
N GLY A 986 -42.49 37.71 31.10
CA GLY A 986 -41.99 38.48 32.22
C GLY A 986 -43.01 39.51 32.69
N THR A 987 -43.05 39.78 33.99
CA THR A 987 -43.93 40.80 34.59
C THR A 987 -43.24 42.13 34.86
N SER A 988 -41.90 42.13 34.88
CA SER A 988 -41.03 43.28 35.16
C SER A 988 -39.63 43.03 34.59
N PRO A 989 -38.83 44.09 34.34
CA PRO A 989 -37.46 43.93 33.88
C PRO A 989 -36.55 43.47 35.04
N VAL A 990 -35.32 43.03 34.72
CA VAL A 990 -34.31 42.79 35.77
C VAL A 990 -33.95 44.13 36.41
N SER A 991 -33.81 44.16 37.75
CA SER A 991 -33.53 45.38 38.51
C SER A 991 -32.33 46.13 37.93
N GLY A 992 -32.51 47.41 37.58
CA GLY A 992 -31.46 48.25 37.01
C GLY A 992 -31.29 48.13 35.49
N THR A 993 -32.13 47.36 34.80
CA THR A 993 -32.11 47.24 33.33
C THR A 993 -33.50 47.53 32.73
N PRO A 994 -33.60 47.91 31.45
CA PRO A 994 -34.90 48.13 30.80
C PRO A 994 -35.59 46.83 30.35
N GLY A 995 -34.95 45.66 30.47
CA GLY A 995 -35.48 44.40 29.95
C GLY A 995 -35.18 43.18 30.81
N ARG A 996 -35.69 42.03 30.39
CA ARG A 996 -35.42 40.71 30.98
C ARG A 996 -35.42 39.69 29.86
N VAL A 997 -34.35 38.90 29.77
CA VAL A 997 -34.28 37.74 28.89
C VAL A 997 -34.15 36.48 29.71
N ASN A 998 -34.89 35.44 29.34
CA ASN A 998 -34.73 34.10 29.88
C ASN A 998 -33.47 33.48 29.26
N THR A 999 -32.55 33.02 30.11
CA THR A 999 -31.28 32.42 29.67
C THR A 999 -31.15 31.01 30.20
N MET A 1000 -30.69 30.09 29.38
CA MET A 1000 -30.38 28.72 29.76
C MET A 1000 -29.22 28.19 28.92
N ALA A 1001 -28.44 27.25 29.46
CA ALA A 1001 -27.33 26.65 28.74
C ALA A 1001 -27.09 25.21 29.18
N ALA A 1002 -26.58 24.38 28.28
CA ALA A 1002 -26.15 23.02 28.57
C ALA A 1002 -24.75 22.79 28.02
N LYS A 1003 -23.92 22.06 28.77
CA LYS A 1003 -22.67 21.48 28.26
C LYS A 1003 -22.99 20.26 27.41
N ILE A 1004 -22.31 20.12 26.29
CA ILE A 1004 -22.39 19.00 25.37
C ILE A 1004 -21.15 18.16 25.57
N SER A 1005 -21.33 16.89 25.93
CA SER A 1005 -20.24 15.91 25.99
C SER A 1005 -20.62 14.62 25.30
N ALA A 1006 -19.71 14.03 24.53
CA ALA A 1006 -19.90 12.72 23.93
C ALA A 1006 -18.60 11.91 24.04
N PRO A 1007 -18.66 10.58 24.21
CA PRO A 1007 -17.48 9.72 24.11
C PRO A 1007 -16.72 10.02 22.82
N ARG A 1008 -15.40 10.16 22.90
CA ARG A 1008 -14.54 10.32 21.72
C ARG A 1008 -14.27 8.93 21.15
N PRO A 1009 -14.37 8.72 19.82
CA PRO A 1009 -13.97 7.46 19.22
C PRO A 1009 -12.47 7.21 19.41
N VAL A 1010 -12.03 5.98 19.13
CA VAL A 1010 -10.60 5.62 19.25
C VAL A 1010 -9.75 6.39 18.24
N CYS A 1011 -10.32 6.69 17.07
CA CYS A 1011 -9.68 7.48 16.02
C CYS A 1011 -10.64 8.56 15.50
N ASP A 1012 -10.12 9.78 15.33
CA ASP A 1012 -10.73 10.91 14.64
C ASP A 1012 -9.63 11.88 14.15
N THR A 1013 -9.98 12.79 13.24
CA THR A 1013 -9.09 13.82 12.67
C THR A 1013 -8.81 14.99 13.62
N GLY A 1014 -9.28 14.92 14.87
CA GLY A 1014 -9.23 16.01 15.84
C GLY A 1014 -10.43 16.95 15.81
N THR A 1015 -11.41 16.73 14.92
CA THR A 1015 -12.61 17.57 14.78
C THR A 1015 -13.90 16.79 14.97
N ALA A 1016 -14.94 17.47 15.45
CA ALA A 1016 -16.29 16.95 15.58
C ALA A 1016 -17.30 18.01 15.16
N ARG A 1017 -18.27 17.61 14.34
CA ARG A 1017 -19.42 18.41 13.97
C ARG A 1017 -20.51 18.27 15.02
N VAL A 1018 -20.94 19.38 15.59
CA VAL A 1018 -21.98 19.42 16.60
C VAL A 1018 -23.18 20.17 16.06
N THR A 1019 -24.33 19.50 15.98
CA THR A 1019 -25.60 20.10 15.54
C THR A 1019 -26.58 20.04 16.71
N VAL A 1020 -27.22 21.17 17.03
CA VAL A 1020 -28.30 21.24 18.03
C VAL A 1020 -29.47 21.96 17.42
N SER A 1021 -30.69 21.40 17.60
CA SER A 1021 -31.94 22.01 17.13
C SER A 1021 -32.97 22.07 18.25
N VAL A 1022 -33.83 23.09 18.24
CA VAL A 1022 -34.95 23.23 19.18
C VAL A 1022 -36.15 23.87 18.51
N ASP A 1023 -37.34 23.35 18.78
CA ASP A 1023 -38.59 23.98 18.34
C ASP A 1023 -38.99 25.06 19.34
N VAL A 1024 -39.24 26.26 18.81
CA VAL A 1024 -39.53 27.46 19.60
C VAL A 1024 -40.85 28.05 19.16
N ARG A 1025 -41.74 28.34 20.11
CA ARG A 1025 -43.01 29.02 19.89
C ARG A 1025 -43.15 30.25 20.77
N GLN A 1026 -43.39 31.41 20.17
CA GLN A 1026 -43.66 32.67 20.86
C GLN A 1026 -45.14 32.65 21.32
N LEU A 1027 -45.39 32.61 22.63
CA LEU A 1027 -46.72 32.43 23.24
C LEU A 1027 -47.48 33.75 23.49
N GLY A 1028 -46.85 34.90 23.26
CA GLY A 1028 -47.39 36.22 23.56
C GLY A 1028 -47.30 36.59 25.05
N PRO A 1029 -48.08 37.59 25.52
CA PRO A 1029 -49.17 38.24 24.80
C PRO A 1029 -48.73 39.24 23.72
N ASP A 1030 -47.53 39.82 23.81
CA ASP A 1030 -47.07 40.85 22.88
C ASP A 1030 -46.14 40.25 21.81
N ASN A 1031 -45.96 40.98 20.70
CA ASN A 1031 -44.86 40.69 19.77
C ASN A 1031 -43.54 41.00 20.47
N GLY A 1032 -42.46 40.27 20.17
CA GLY A 1032 -41.15 40.61 20.71
C GLY A 1032 -40.64 41.94 20.19
N CYS A 1033 -39.60 42.47 20.82
CA CYS A 1033 -38.98 43.72 20.41
C CYS A 1033 -37.61 43.49 19.78
N ALA A 1034 -37.35 44.10 18.61
CA ALA A 1034 -36.08 44.00 17.90
C ALA A 1034 -35.55 42.55 17.84
N VAL A 1035 -34.33 42.28 18.30
CA VAL A 1035 -33.81 40.91 18.42
C VAL A 1035 -34.42 40.27 19.66
N THR A 1036 -35.27 39.28 19.44
CA THR A 1036 -36.10 38.64 20.49
C THR A 1036 -35.43 37.46 21.16
N GLY A 1037 -34.23 37.07 20.71
CA GLY A 1037 -33.49 35.96 21.27
C GLY A 1037 -32.32 35.53 20.39
N ALA A 1038 -31.58 34.55 20.88
CA ALA A 1038 -30.50 33.88 20.17
C ALA A 1038 -30.39 32.43 20.64
N PHE A 1039 -30.09 31.54 19.71
CA PHE A 1039 -29.67 30.17 19.98
C PHE A 1039 -28.24 30.03 19.48
N GLN A 1040 -27.32 29.63 20.36
CA GLN A 1040 -25.89 29.76 20.12
C GLN A 1040 -25.14 28.51 20.55
N LEU A 1041 -24.12 28.14 19.78
CA LEU A 1041 -23.17 27.10 20.10
C LEU A 1041 -21.82 27.74 20.48
N TRP A 1042 -21.17 27.21 21.51
CA TRP A 1042 -19.97 27.75 22.13
C TRP A 1042 -18.89 26.69 22.26
N ASN A 1043 -17.64 27.07 22.04
CA ASN A 1043 -16.46 26.32 22.44
C ASN A 1043 -15.76 27.08 23.58
N GLY A 1044 -15.84 26.55 24.81
CA GLY A 1044 -15.44 27.29 26.01
C GLY A 1044 -16.35 28.50 26.23
N THR A 1045 -15.84 29.70 25.99
CA THR A 1045 -16.61 30.97 26.09
C THR A 1045 -16.65 31.74 24.77
N THR A 1046 -16.23 31.12 23.67
CA THR A 1046 -16.29 31.73 22.32
C THR A 1046 -17.46 31.14 21.55
N ALA A 1047 -18.36 31.99 21.06
CA ALA A 1047 -19.48 31.55 20.23
C ALA A 1047 -18.95 31.11 18.85
N VAL A 1048 -19.28 29.90 18.45
CA VAL A 1048 -18.87 29.30 17.16
C VAL A 1048 -20.00 29.26 16.14
N ALA A 1049 -21.27 29.28 16.59
CA ALA A 1049 -22.44 29.42 15.73
C ALA A 1049 -23.57 30.17 16.45
N THR A 1050 -24.43 30.86 15.70
CA THR A 1050 -25.58 31.60 16.23
C THR A 1050 -26.71 31.66 15.21
N VAL A 1051 -27.93 31.37 15.65
CA VAL A 1051 -29.16 31.59 14.90
C VAL A 1051 -30.12 32.43 15.75
N LEU A 1052 -30.89 33.30 15.10
CA LEU A 1052 -31.83 34.21 15.77
C LEU A 1052 -33.25 33.88 15.33
N PRO A 1053 -34.26 33.95 16.23
CA PRO A 1053 -35.64 34.07 15.82
C PRO A 1053 -35.86 35.32 14.96
N PRO A 1054 -36.95 35.41 14.17
CA PRO A 1054 -37.25 36.60 13.38
C PRO A 1054 -37.32 37.86 14.25
N ASN A 1055 -36.72 38.96 13.79
CA ASN A 1055 -36.83 40.24 14.48
C ASN A 1055 -38.29 40.64 14.72
N ALA A 1056 -38.56 41.18 15.91
CA ALA A 1056 -39.89 41.50 16.41
C ALA A 1056 -40.87 40.31 16.30
N THR A 1057 -40.39 39.11 16.63
CA THR A 1057 -41.12 37.83 16.53
C THR A 1057 -42.57 37.98 16.98
N ALA A 1058 -43.50 37.70 16.08
CA ALA A 1058 -44.93 37.88 16.34
C ALA A 1058 -45.47 36.90 17.38
N ALA A 1059 -46.49 37.34 18.13
CA ALA A 1059 -47.24 36.45 18.99
C ALA A 1059 -47.86 35.29 18.20
N GLY A 1060 -47.61 34.07 18.66
CA GLY A 1060 -48.04 32.83 18.00
C GLY A 1060 -47.06 32.28 16.96
N TRP A 1061 -45.96 32.97 16.66
CA TRP A 1061 -44.92 32.44 15.75
C TRP A 1061 -44.33 31.14 16.30
N SER A 1062 -43.98 30.22 15.40
CA SER A 1062 -43.23 29.01 15.71
C SER A 1062 -42.16 28.75 14.65
N GLY A 1063 -41.03 28.19 15.05
CA GLY A 1063 -40.00 27.72 14.14
C GLY A 1063 -38.93 26.91 14.86
N THR A 1064 -38.19 26.12 14.09
CA THR A 1064 -37.02 25.38 14.58
C THR A 1064 -35.78 26.26 14.48
N LEU A 1065 -35.03 26.37 15.57
CA LEU A 1065 -33.73 27.02 15.61
C LEU A 1065 -32.65 25.94 15.61
N THR A 1066 -31.76 25.98 14.61
CA THR A 1066 -30.64 25.03 14.49
C THR A 1066 -29.31 25.78 14.50
N VAL A 1067 -28.36 25.30 15.31
CA VAL A 1067 -26.96 25.73 15.28
C VAL A 1067 -26.07 24.54 14.98
N GLU A 1068 -25.06 24.76 14.14
CA GLU A 1068 -24.09 23.75 13.73
C GLU A 1068 -22.70 24.39 13.63
N ALA A 1069 -21.68 23.68 14.13
CA ALA A 1069 -20.28 24.05 13.90
C ALA A 1069 -19.36 22.83 14.02
N ASP A 1070 -18.22 22.91 13.33
CA ASP A 1070 -17.07 22.05 13.60
C ASP A 1070 -16.30 22.61 14.80
N VAL A 1071 -16.02 21.74 15.77
CA VAL A 1071 -15.29 22.07 17.00
C VAL A 1071 -14.21 21.03 17.25
N PRO A 1072 -13.18 21.32 18.06
CA PRO A 1072 -12.18 20.32 18.42
C PRO A 1072 -12.83 19.11 19.09
N ALA A 1073 -12.52 17.90 18.62
CA ALA A 1073 -13.04 16.63 19.14
C ALA A 1073 -12.77 16.50 20.66
N ALA A 1074 -11.57 16.90 21.09
CA ALA A 1074 -11.20 16.93 22.51
C ALA A 1074 -12.08 17.89 23.35
N ALA A 1075 -12.57 18.99 22.77
CA ALA A 1075 -13.46 19.92 23.47
C ALA A 1075 -14.85 19.32 23.72
N VAL A 1076 -15.37 18.53 22.78
CA VAL A 1076 -16.61 17.77 22.96
C VAL A 1076 -16.41 16.70 24.04
N ALA A 1077 -15.35 15.91 23.95
CA ALA A 1077 -15.03 14.87 24.93
C ALA A 1077 -14.88 15.43 26.35
N ALA A 1078 -14.25 16.60 26.49
CA ALA A 1078 -14.06 17.29 27.77
C ALA A 1078 -15.31 18.03 28.29
N GLY A 1079 -16.43 18.04 27.54
CA GLY A 1079 -17.62 18.81 27.92
C GLY A 1079 -17.40 20.33 27.95
N SER A 1080 -16.48 20.83 27.11
CA SER A 1080 -16.16 22.26 26.97
C SER A 1080 -17.02 22.95 25.90
N VAL A 1081 -17.71 22.18 25.07
CA VAL A 1081 -18.70 22.68 24.13
C VAL A 1081 -20.01 22.92 24.88
N ALA A 1082 -20.69 24.02 24.60
CA ALA A 1082 -21.97 24.35 25.22
C ALA A 1082 -22.96 24.91 24.21
N VAL A 1083 -24.25 24.67 24.44
CA VAL A 1083 -25.34 25.34 23.75
C VAL A 1083 -26.02 26.30 24.72
N SER A 1084 -26.38 27.49 24.26
CA SER A 1084 -27.15 28.46 25.05
C SER A 1084 -28.37 28.94 24.28
N LEU A 1085 -29.48 29.08 24.98
CA LEU A 1085 -30.71 29.66 24.47
C LEU A 1085 -31.06 30.91 25.29
N VAL A 1086 -31.21 32.03 24.59
CA VAL A 1086 -31.57 33.33 25.14
C VAL A 1086 -32.84 33.80 24.47
N LEU A 1087 -33.90 34.05 25.24
CA LEU A 1087 -35.19 34.47 24.70
C LEU A 1087 -35.74 35.63 25.52
N ASP A 1088 -36.23 36.66 24.83
CA ASP A 1088 -36.82 37.84 25.45
C ASP A 1088 -38.02 37.47 26.32
N ALA A 1089 -38.14 38.08 27.50
CA ALA A 1089 -39.26 37.87 28.40
C ALA A 1089 -40.04 39.16 28.66
N TYR A 1090 -39.36 40.31 28.62
CA TYR A 1090 -39.90 41.62 28.94
C TYR A 1090 -38.98 42.71 28.41
N ASP A 1091 -39.53 43.72 27.73
CA ASP A 1091 -38.79 44.89 27.27
C ASP A 1091 -39.60 46.17 27.56
N ASP A 1092 -39.02 47.12 28.31
CA ASP A 1092 -39.56 48.44 28.59
C ASP A 1092 -38.70 49.56 27.99
N ASN A 1093 -38.20 49.35 26.77
CA ASN A 1093 -37.51 50.36 25.99
C ASN A 1093 -38.45 51.06 24.99
N PRO A 1094 -39.03 52.23 25.33
CA PRO A 1094 -39.96 52.93 24.44
C PRO A 1094 -39.32 53.41 23.12
N GLY A 1095 -37.99 53.51 23.06
CA GLY A 1095 -37.26 53.91 21.85
C GLY A 1095 -37.09 52.78 20.83
N ALA A 1096 -37.05 51.53 21.29
CA ALA A 1096 -36.95 50.35 20.43
C ALA A 1096 -38.31 49.66 20.22
N CYS A 1097 -39.24 49.82 21.17
CA CYS A 1097 -40.46 49.03 21.29
C CYS A 1097 -41.68 49.93 21.54
N ALA A 1098 -42.41 50.31 20.49
CA ALA A 1098 -43.72 50.96 20.65
C ALA A 1098 -44.84 49.95 20.31
N PRO A 1099 -45.84 49.74 21.18
CA PRO A 1099 -45.96 50.21 22.57
C PRO A 1099 -44.97 49.50 23.52
N SER A 1100 -44.64 50.18 24.64
CA SER A 1100 -43.80 49.71 25.76
C SER A 1100 -44.64 49.72 27.05
N PRO A 1101 -44.51 48.73 27.95
CA PRO A 1101 -43.63 47.55 27.85
C PRO A 1101 -44.22 46.45 26.95
N ARG A 1102 -43.35 45.59 26.41
CA ARG A 1102 -43.72 44.33 25.74
C ARG A 1102 -43.38 43.12 26.59
N ARG A 1103 -44.21 42.09 26.54
CA ARG A 1103 -44.08 40.86 27.33
C ARG A 1103 -44.20 39.65 26.42
N THR A 1104 -43.20 38.77 26.47
CA THR A 1104 -43.09 37.60 25.59
C THR A 1104 -42.91 36.33 26.40
N GLY A 1105 -43.85 35.40 26.27
CA GLY A 1105 -43.71 34.01 26.72
C GLY A 1105 -43.23 33.12 25.58
N TRP A 1106 -42.65 31.98 25.91
CA TRP A 1106 -42.12 31.02 24.93
C TRP A 1106 -42.44 29.58 25.33
N GLY A 1107 -42.76 28.74 24.35
CA GLY A 1107 -42.84 27.28 24.49
C GLY A 1107 -41.68 26.66 23.72
N LEU A 1108 -41.01 25.69 24.34
CA LEU A 1108 -39.85 24.98 23.80
C LEU A 1108 -40.13 23.48 23.78
N SER A 1109 -39.83 22.81 22.67
CA SER A 1109 -40.00 21.36 22.51
C SER A 1109 -38.95 20.78 21.57
N ASP A 1110 -38.95 19.45 21.46
CA ASP A 1110 -38.27 18.69 20.41
C ASP A 1110 -36.79 19.02 20.26
N LEU A 1111 -36.11 19.28 21.39
CA LEU A 1111 -34.69 19.54 21.38
C LEU A 1111 -33.92 18.27 21.01
N THR A 1112 -33.07 18.39 19.99
CA THR A 1112 -32.19 17.32 19.51
C THR A 1112 -30.76 17.83 19.45
N ALA A 1113 -29.81 16.93 19.75
CA ALA A 1113 -28.39 17.19 19.60
C ALA A 1113 -27.72 15.97 18.98
N SER A 1114 -26.82 16.20 18.03
CA SER A 1114 -25.97 15.18 17.43
C SER A 1114 -24.52 15.62 17.45
N VAL A 1115 -23.62 14.65 17.60
CA VAL A 1115 -22.18 14.82 17.46
C VAL A 1115 -21.71 13.80 16.43
N VAL A 1116 -20.98 14.28 15.43
CA VAL A 1116 -20.33 13.44 14.42
C VAL A 1116 -18.85 13.77 14.47
N TYR A 1117 -18.04 12.85 14.98
CA TYR A 1117 -16.59 12.94 14.90
C TYR A 1117 -16.16 12.68 13.46
N ASP A 1118 -15.25 13.49 12.96
CA ASP A 1118 -14.66 13.26 11.64
C ASP A 1118 -13.64 12.12 11.76
N GLN A 1119 -13.95 10.99 11.13
CA GLN A 1119 -13.13 9.78 11.14
C GLN A 1119 -12.46 9.54 9.78
N THR A 1120 -12.32 10.58 8.97
CA THR A 1120 -11.60 10.48 7.69
C THR A 1120 -10.16 10.01 7.93
N GLY A 1121 -9.73 8.95 7.26
CA GLY A 1121 -8.40 8.35 7.43
C GLY A 1121 -8.29 7.36 8.61
N CYS A 1122 -9.39 7.11 9.33
CA CYS A 1122 -9.44 6.10 10.39
C CYS A 1122 -9.82 4.70 9.88
N GLU A 1123 -10.14 4.58 8.60
CA GLU A 1123 -10.41 3.29 7.97
C GLU A 1123 -9.19 2.37 8.05
N ARG A 1124 -9.35 1.22 8.71
CA ARG A 1124 -8.29 0.22 8.75
C ARG A 1124 -8.41 -0.69 7.55
N GLN A 1125 -7.40 -0.68 6.68
CA GLN A 1125 -7.29 -1.63 5.58
C GLN A 1125 -7.01 -3.03 6.12
N VAL A 1126 -7.81 -4.00 5.66
CA VAL A 1126 -7.72 -5.41 6.03
C VAL A 1126 -7.96 -6.28 4.80
N LEU A 1127 -7.37 -7.46 4.78
CA LEU A 1127 -7.53 -8.43 3.70
C LEU A 1127 -8.62 -9.43 4.08
N ALA A 1128 -9.72 -9.47 3.33
CA ALA A 1128 -10.77 -10.46 3.47
C ALA A 1128 -10.47 -11.66 2.58
N SER A 1129 -10.20 -12.83 3.17
CA SER A 1129 -10.16 -14.10 2.46
C SER A 1129 -11.57 -14.67 2.40
N VAL A 1130 -12.14 -14.69 1.20
CA VAL A 1130 -13.47 -15.19 0.90
C VAL A 1130 -13.34 -16.58 0.29
N LEU A 1131 -13.95 -17.57 0.92
CA LEU A 1131 -14.04 -18.92 0.40
C LEU A 1131 -15.44 -19.12 -0.19
N SER A 1132 -15.52 -19.38 -1.49
CA SER A 1132 -16.77 -19.64 -2.20
C SER A 1132 -16.81 -21.04 -2.80
N SER A 1133 -17.98 -21.65 -2.80
CA SER A 1133 -18.24 -22.91 -3.53
C SER A 1133 -18.28 -22.62 -5.02
N CYS A 1134 -17.39 -23.21 -5.84
CA CYS A 1134 -17.46 -22.99 -7.30
C CYS A 1134 -18.64 -23.70 -7.96
N GLU A 1135 -19.28 -24.66 -7.31
CA GLU A 1135 -20.51 -25.29 -7.82
C GLU A 1135 -21.74 -24.38 -7.67
N THR A 1136 -21.78 -23.54 -6.62
CA THR A 1136 -22.98 -22.77 -6.28
C THR A 1136 -22.79 -21.26 -6.29
N GLY A 1137 -21.54 -20.79 -6.30
CA GLY A 1137 -21.18 -19.39 -6.07
C GLY A 1137 -21.43 -18.89 -4.64
N GLN A 1138 -21.91 -19.73 -3.71
CA GLN A 1138 -22.14 -19.30 -2.33
C GLN A 1138 -20.83 -19.07 -1.58
N VAL A 1139 -20.72 -17.93 -0.90
CA VAL A 1139 -19.68 -17.67 0.09
C VAL A 1139 -19.90 -18.61 1.29
N GLU A 1140 -18.96 -19.51 1.50
CA GLU A 1140 -18.96 -20.46 2.61
C GLU A 1140 -18.34 -19.86 3.88
N SER A 1141 -17.30 -19.04 3.73
CA SER A 1141 -16.66 -18.33 4.84
C SER A 1141 -15.96 -17.05 4.39
N VAL A 1142 -15.84 -16.11 5.33
CA VAL A 1142 -14.99 -14.92 5.20
C VAL A 1142 -14.13 -14.82 6.43
N THR A 1143 -12.81 -14.75 6.24
CA THR A 1143 -11.84 -14.56 7.32
C THR A 1143 -11.04 -13.31 7.04
N TYR A 1144 -10.85 -12.45 8.03
CA TYR A 1144 -10.14 -11.19 7.86
C TYR A 1144 -8.73 -11.31 8.43
N TYR A 1145 -7.79 -10.66 7.76
CA TYR A 1145 -6.41 -10.55 8.18
C TYR A 1145 -5.99 -9.09 8.12
N THR A 1146 -5.08 -8.70 9.00
CA THR A 1146 -4.32 -7.45 8.83
C THR A 1146 -3.49 -7.53 7.54
N LEU A 1147 -3.02 -6.39 7.02
CA LEU A 1147 -2.10 -6.39 5.87
C LEU A 1147 -0.79 -7.18 6.13
N ALA A 1148 -0.43 -7.38 7.39
CA ALA A 1148 0.71 -8.21 7.81
C ALA A 1148 0.35 -9.71 7.96
N GLY A 1149 -0.87 -10.13 7.61
CA GLY A 1149 -1.31 -11.52 7.65
C GLY A 1149 -1.79 -12.05 9.01
N ALA A 1150 -1.77 -11.25 10.08
CA ALA A 1150 -2.32 -11.66 11.38
C ALA A 1150 -3.86 -11.71 11.34
N PRO A 1151 -4.53 -12.71 11.94
CA PRO A 1151 -5.99 -12.76 12.01
C PRO A 1151 -6.60 -11.49 12.59
N TYR A 1152 -7.66 -10.99 11.97
CA TYR A 1152 -8.34 -9.76 12.33
C TYR A 1152 -9.83 -10.00 12.53
N THR A 1153 -10.43 -9.31 13.51
CA THR A 1153 -11.89 -9.26 13.70
C THR A 1153 -12.34 -7.84 13.44
N PRO A 1154 -13.14 -7.57 12.38
CA PRO A 1154 -13.69 -6.26 12.12
C PRO A 1154 -14.46 -5.72 13.33
N THR A 1155 -14.13 -4.50 13.72
CA THR A 1155 -14.72 -3.78 14.85
C THR A 1155 -15.83 -2.82 14.41
N GLY A 1156 -15.81 -2.43 13.14
CA GLY A 1156 -16.78 -1.55 12.51
C GLY A 1156 -17.50 -2.24 11.36
N LYS A 1157 -17.94 -1.43 10.39
CA LYS A 1157 -18.61 -1.90 9.19
C LYS A 1157 -17.57 -2.15 8.11
N VAL A 1158 -17.46 -3.40 7.66
CA VAL A 1158 -16.62 -3.74 6.50
C VAL A 1158 -17.20 -3.08 5.24
N GLY A 1159 -16.39 -2.30 4.55
CA GLY A 1159 -16.71 -1.64 3.29
C GLY A 1159 -15.54 -1.68 2.30
N GLN A 1160 -15.75 -1.25 1.06
CA GLN A 1160 -14.65 -1.06 0.12
C GLN A 1160 -13.79 0.14 0.56
N CYS A 1161 -12.48 0.01 0.41
CA CYS A 1161 -11.57 1.13 0.64
C CYS A 1161 -11.70 2.12 -0.52
N SER A 1162 -11.94 3.40 -0.20
CA SER A 1162 -11.68 4.46 -1.17
C SER A 1162 -10.16 4.69 -1.23
N PRO A 1163 -9.53 4.69 -2.41
CA PRO A 1163 -8.13 5.08 -2.52
C PRO A 1163 -7.94 6.52 -2.02
N ALA A 1164 -6.93 6.75 -1.18
CA ALA A 1164 -6.68 8.07 -0.59
C ALA A 1164 -6.33 9.10 -1.70
N THR A 1165 -7.22 10.06 -1.95
CA THR A 1165 -7.17 10.99 -3.10
C THR A 1165 -6.24 12.21 -2.94
N SER A 1166 -5.21 12.17 -2.09
CA SER A 1166 -4.42 13.38 -1.73
C SER A 1166 -2.94 13.43 -2.16
N GLY A 1167 -2.47 12.56 -3.06
CA GLY A 1167 -1.14 12.66 -3.67
C GLY A 1167 -1.20 12.95 -5.18
N PRO A 1168 -0.19 13.64 -5.78
CA PRO A 1168 -0.05 13.65 -7.24
C PRO A 1168 0.07 12.21 -7.72
N ALA A 1169 -0.72 11.86 -8.76
CA ALA A 1169 -0.93 10.51 -9.25
C ALA A 1169 0.39 9.71 -9.35
N ALA A 1170 0.64 8.87 -8.35
CA ALA A 1170 1.56 7.76 -8.48
C ALA A 1170 0.81 6.66 -9.22
N GLU A 1171 1.43 6.16 -10.28
CA GLU A 1171 1.00 4.98 -11.04
C GLU A 1171 0.56 3.87 -10.06
N PRO A 1172 -0.67 3.33 -10.19
CA PRO A 1172 -1.09 2.22 -9.36
C PRO A 1172 -0.19 1.01 -9.65
N CYS A 1173 0.36 0.40 -8.60
CA CYS A 1173 0.99 -0.90 -8.67
C CYS A 1173 -0.01 -1.87 -9.31
N GLY A 1174 0.36 -2.46 -10.44
CA GLY A 1174 -0.51 -3.32 -11.24
C GLY A 1174 -1.19 -4.38 -10.38
N ASP A 1175 -2.51 -4.41 -10.48
CA ASP A 1175 -3.32 -5.52 -10.01
C ASP A 1175 -2.74 -6.80 -10.60
N THR A 1176 -2.17 -7.67 -9.76
CA THR A 1176 -1.87 -9.04 -10.18
C THR A 1176 -3.19 -9.82 -10.16
N GLU A 1177 -4.11 -9.43 -11.02
CA GLU A 1177 -5.26 -10.24 -11.39
C GLU A 1177 -4.78 -11.19 -12.49
N VAL A 1178 -4.88 -12.51 -12.26
CA VAL A 1178 -4.71 -13.50 -13.33
C VAL A 1178 -5.97 -13.41 -14.21
N ALA A 1179 -6.04 -12.37 -15.03
CA ALA A 1179 -6.97 -12.27 -16.14
C ALA A 1179 -6.38 -13.10 -17.30
N GLN A 1180 -7.03 -14.21 -17.65
CA GLN A 1180 -6.83 -14.85 -18.95
C GLN A 1180 -7.28 -13.87 -20.04
N LEU A 1181 -6.31 -13.16 -20.64
CA LEU A 1181 -6.50 -12.38 -21.85
C LEU A 1181 -6.51 -13.32 -23.06
N CYS A 1182 -7.66 -13.46 -23.72
CA CYS A 1182 -7.74 -14.01 -25.07
C CYS A 1182 -7.23 -12.96 -26.06
N ASP A 1183 -6.07 -13.19 -26.66
CA ASP A 1183 -5.55 -12.40 -27.77
C ASP A 1183 -6.32 -12.72 -29.07
N LEU A 1184 -6.79 -11.67 -29.76
CA LEU A 1184 -7.57 -11.74 -30.99
C LEU A 1184 -6.78 -11.08 -32.13
N THR A 1185 -5.76 -11.77 -32.63
CA THR A 1185 -5.12 -11.41 -33.90
C THR A 1185 -5.98 -11.85 -35.08
N TYR A 1186 -6.49 -10.88 -35.84
CA TYR A 1186 -7.11 -11.11 -37.15
C TYR A 1186 -6.02 -11.23 -38.24
N SER A 1187 -6.07 -12.27 -39.07
CA SER A 1187 -5.24 -12.42 -40.27
C SER A 1187 -6.11 -12.88 -41.46
N PRO A 1188 -5.83 -12.44 -42.71
CA PRO A 1188 -6.86 -12.13 -43.69
C PRO A 1188 -7.35 -13.32 -44.52
N GLN A 1189 -8.57 -13.14 -45.00
CA GLN A 1189 -9.39 -14.04 -45.79
C GLN A 1189 -8.73 -14.51 -47.10
N ALA A 1190 -8.66 -15.83 -47.32
CA ALA A 1190 -8.31 -16.44 -48.61
C ALA A 1190 -9.57 -16.69 -49.48
N PRO A 1191 -9.46 -16.68 -50.82
CA PRO A 1191 -10.59 -16.42 -51.73
C PRO A 1191 -11.46 -17.65 -52.02
N ILE A 1192 -12.78 -17.47 -51.99
CA ILE A 1192 -13.75 -18.48 -52.41
C ILE A 1192 -13.93 -18.42 -53.94
N PRO A 1193 -13.76 -19.55 -54.67
CA PRO A 1193 -14.05 -19.62 -56.10
C PRO A 1193 -15.56 -19.79 -56.35
N THR A 1194 -16.14 -18.90 -57.16
CA THR A 1194 -17.47 -19.09 -57.78
C THR A 1194 -17.54 -20.34 -58.65
N PRO A 1195 -18.66 -21.07 -58.63
CA PRO A 1195 -19.39 -21.21 -59.90
C PRO A 1195 -20.94 -21.18 -59.82
N ALA A 1196 -21.46 -20.52 -60.87
CA ALA A 1196 -22.66 -20.81 -61.66
C ALA A 1196 -24.09 -20.81 -61.04
N ARG A 1197 -24.76 -19.66 -61.27
CA ARG A 1197 -26.06 -19.52 -61.97
C ARG A 1197 -27.06 -20.69 -61.87
N ASP A 1198 -28.04 -20.50 -60.99
CA ASP A 1198 -29.48 -20.48 -61.29
C ASP A 1198 -30.24 -20.84 -60.00
N PHE A 1199 -31.06 -19.93 -59.46
CA PHE A 1199 -32.45 -20.24 -59.09
C PHE A 1199 -33.21 -18.98 -58.66
N ALA A 1200 -34.48 -18.92 -59.08
CA ALA A 1200 -35.38 -17.78 -59.00
C ALA A 1200 -36.16 -17.73 -57.68
N LEU A 1201 -36.41 -16.52 -57.17
CA LEU A 1201 -37.38 -16.24 -56.10
C LEU A 1201 -38.68 -15.69 -56.69
N THR A 1202 -39.79 -16.33 -56.35
CA THR A 1202 -41.18 -16.00 -56.74
C THR A 1202 -41.96 -15.36 -55.59
N GLY A 1203 -42.56 -14.19 -55.86
CA GLY A 1203 -43.76 -13.62 -55.19
C GLY A 1203 -43.52 -12.88 -53.87
N ASN A 1204 -44.22 -11.80 -53.49
CA ASN A 1204 -45.32 -11.01 -54.09
C ASN A 1204 -45.19 -9.56 -53.62
N VAL A 1205 -45.46 -8.61 -54.52
CA VAL A 1205 -45.51 -7.15 -54.26
C VAL A 1205 -46.97 -6.74 -54.06
N VAL A 1206 -47.27 -6.02 -52.97
CA VAL A 1206 -48.53 -5.30 -52.79
C VAL A 1206 -48.24 -3.79 -52.81
N ALA A 1207 -48.87 -3.09 -53.75
CA ALA A 1207 -48.70 -1.65 -53.96
C ALA A 1207 -49.52 -0.83 -52.93
N ALA A 1208 -48.88 0.16 -52.29
CA ALA A 1208 -49.58 1.23 -51.59
C ALA A 1208 -49.91 2.37 -52.57
N ASN A 1209 -51.12 2.93 -52.44
CA ASN A 1209 -51.82 3.75 -53.44
C ASN A 1209 -51.24 5.15 -53.75
N ASN A 1210 -50.01 5.49 -53.32
CA ASN A 1210 -49.46 6.85 -53.47
C ASN A 1210 -48.10 6.92 -54.19
N GLY A 1211 -47.72 5.88 -54.95
CA GLY A 1211 -46.64 5.98 -55.94
C GLY A 1211 -45.21 6.14 -55.39
N THR A 1212 -44.97 5.82 -54.11
CA THR A 1212 -43.63 5.79 -53.52
C THR A 1212 -43.28 4.36 -53.09
N THR A 1213 -42.26 3.79 -53.72
CA THR A 1213 -41.67 2.48 -53.35
C THR A 1213 -40.53 2.75 -52.38
N LEU A 1214 -40.72 2.36 -51.12
CA LEU A 1214 -39.64 2.22 -50.14
C LEU A 1214 -39.15 0.78 -50.20
N TRP A 1215 -37.84 0.59 -50.37
CA TRP A 1215 -37.17 -0.70 -50.34
C TRP A 1215 -36.67 -0.95 -48.90
N PHE A 1216 -37.01 -2.11 -48.35
CA PHE A 1216 -36.19 -2.80 -47.37
C PHE A 1216 -35.65 -4.06 -48.04
#